data_AF-A0A1V9Z7P2-F1
#
_entry.id   AF-A0A1V9Z7P2-F1
#
_cell.length_a   1.000
_cell.length_b   1.000
_cell.length_c   1.000
_cell.angle_alpha   90.00
_cell.angle_beta   90.00
_cell.angle_gamma   90.00
#
_symmetry.space_group_name_H-M   'P 1'
#
loop_
_entity.id
_entity.type
_entity.pdbx_description
1 polymer ?
#
loop_
_entity_poly.entity_id
_entity_poly.type
_entity_poly.pdbx_seq_one_letter_code
_entity_poly.pdbx_strand_id
1 'polypeptide(L)'
;MDQLVPLRVLFGNAEFASPLVSPDGKQIAYLAPASNGVMNIFVKTIDSQDTTQLTQESQRPIRFFQWATNGTHLLYVQDLNGNERFHLYAVHVASQTTVDLTPFESAKVLTISRLTSFFYNKVNRLTSSKHPNVVIVGINDRDSKLFDMYQINIITGDRQLVAINPGNVEQWIADADLNIRAIVQRTDDGAGTKTLCFRHDDTDEYLELTRWDLNDEVAPLQLNEDGSGIYVLTSQGESTPNRTLRLVLLSSSDGTELQDIAHHPRADITDVVFNQNGEIDYAVYEYLMPEKVFVNASVQDDFTILADTASGNIEILSRTADDSAWTVGIAPDNGSQRFYHYNRSSKNLSFLGYEQPALEEYSFAHMTPVEIPCSDNETQVGYLTLPVGEKQSNLPLILVVHGGPWTRDHWSFDQRHQWLASRGYAVLSVNYRSSTGFGLRWVHLGNKQWGQAMQQDLTDAVNWAIKSGYANPTRVAIYGRSYGGYAALAGLAFTPNMYVCGVDVVGPSNIKTLLAATPPDWDAVKKMFALRIGPVASDINFNESISPLFHVDKMTKPLLIGQGLNDPRVPKSESDQIAKALYLKGQNVQYILYTDEGHGFHRPPNKIDFAQRTEEFLSSILGGKHAAKDEEATKTSSAILIDVSSLGPPPGWEILTSRSKGLEYYYHKNTRKQYWVDKDLPMGWSYIIEEGHRKRYFDITDKNGTLTYTKPAKPDTTQQRRGSNSLMDLLSPMPRNESPPQEPPAKSLKRAHEHDESSKKRAYEPDESSRKRPYKADDNSNKQAYEADESSRKRARVDNAMTDQQQTAEFYSSLQRASTGDRADSLLYHMRAMNNWIKSVLIREKCSTNCRVLDLACGKGGDMMKWAKQNVSMYMGVDIAQGSLEDAVGRIQKNRQLSQMDVQLVQGDLGKVSLLQDTLYCWNAKDQWHHAVPVLAPYSFDMVSMQFSFHYMFCDHQSAHLFFNTLRSMLPPGGTFIATTIDPDRMMQKLMASVGEYEEDGVTPAPIRIFDSKKREMCTIRMDPTTRARLLYNGAPNAEAYFEGQGNDNDDEGYGLRYKFTLRDGEDEQAVDLPEYLIPNSLLHELIVQNGFQLELQENFQSFVERYSQLPRHRELLHKMHVLNYNGTLSDVEWEIVSLYQVLAFRKLN
;
A
#
# COMPACT_ATOMS: atom_id res chain seq x y z
N MET A 1 34.73 27.02 7.66
CA MET A 1 34.24 27.77 6.49
C MET A 1 33.32 26.82 5.78
N ASP A 2 32.01 27.05 5.83
CA ASP A 2 31.04 26.04 5.36
C ASP A 2 30.85 26.20 3.86
N GLN A 3 31.80 25.64 3.10
CA GLN A 3 31.73 25.58 1.65
C GLN A 3 30.64 24.57 1.25
N LEU A 4 29.61 25.06 0.57
CA LEU A 4 28.56 24.20 0.02
C LEU A 4 29.15 23.20 -0.98
N VAL A 5 28.93 21.91 -0.75
CA VAL A 5 29.52 20.84 -1.58
C VAL A 5 29.03 20.97 -3.04
N PRO A 6 29.92 21.09 -4.04
CA PRO A 6 29.51 21.18 -5.44
C PRO A 6 28.78 19.92 -5.93
N LEU A 7 27.78 20.06 -6.80
CA LEU A 7 27.06 18.90 -7.36
C LEU A 7 27.99 17.94 -8.12
N ARG A 8 29.02 18.48 -8.79
CA ARG A 8 30.05 17.71 -9.48
C ARG A 8 30.90 16.84 -8.53
N VAL A 9 31.03 17.23 -7.27
CA VAL A 9 31.74 16.44 -6.24
C VAL A 9 30.85 15.31 -5.73
N LEU A 10 29.53 15.54 -5.60
CA LEU A 10 28.56 14.54 -5.13
C LEU A 10 28.12 13.52 -6.19
N PHE A 11 27.99 13.97 -7.44
CA PHE A 11 27.38 13.21 -8.54
C PHE A 11 28.32 13.03 -9.75
N GLY A 12 29.60 13.37 -9.58
CA GLY A 12 30.66 13.07 -10.54
C GLY A 12 30.92 11.57 -10.67
N ASN A 13 31.94 11.24 -11.45
CA ASN A 13 32.46 9.88 -11.53
C ASN A 13 33.38 9.59 -10.35
N ALA A 14 33.41 8.33 -9.92
CA ALA A 14 34.51 7.80 -9.14
C ALA A 14 35.81 7.82 -9.94
N GLU A 15 36.93 8.19 -9.30
CA GLU A 15 38.26 8.19 -9.91
C GLU A 15 38.95 6.83 -9.78
N PHE A 16 38.54 6.00 -8.82
CA PHE A 16 39.10 4.68 -8.57
C PHE A 16 38.05 3.73 -7.95
N ALA A 17 37.05 3.32 -8.73
CA ALA A 17 35.95 2.46 -8.26
C ALA A 17 36.21 0.96 -8.47
N SER A 18 35.66 0.15 -7.57
CA SER A 18 35.63 -1.32 -7.64
C SER A 18 36.98 -1.98 -8.02
N PRO A 19 38.07 -1.75 -7.27
CA PRO A 19 39.37 -2.37 -7.58
C PRO A 19 39.34 -3.88 -7.32
N LEU A 20 39.59 -4.67 -8.36
CA LEU A 20 39.63 -6.13 -8.34
C LEU A 20 41.06 -6.63 -8.65
N VAL A 21 41.67 -7.35 -7.72
CA VAL A 21 42.95 -8.06 -7.97
C VAL A 21 42.77 -9.18 -8.99
N SER A 22 43.77 -9.37 -9.86
CA SER A 22 43.84 -10.47 -10.83
C SER A 22 44.00 -11.84 -10.15
N PRO A 23 43.57 -12.94 -10.79
CA PRO A 23 43.70 -14.28 -10.21
C PRO A 23 45.14 -14.66 -9.78
N ASP A 24 46.15 -14.11 -10.47
CA ASP A 24 47.57 -14.35 -10.22
C ASP A 24 48.24 -13.32 -9.29
N GLY A 25 47.49 -12.37 -8.72
CA GLY A 25 47.98 -11.40 -7.75
C GLY A 25 48.93 -10.32 -8.30
N LYS A 26 49.06 -10.16 -9.63
CA LYS A 26 50.01 -9.19 -10.23
C LYS A 26 49.40 -7.84 -10.59
N GLN A 27 48.09 -7.79 -10.86
CA GLN A 27 47.41 -6.61 -11.40
C GLN A 27 46.14 -6.29 -10.61
N ILE A 28 45.74 -5.02 -10.64
CA ILE A 28 44.43 -4.55 -10.19
C ILE A 28 43.74 -3.90 -11.37
N ALA A 29 42.54 -4.37 -11.69
CA ALA A 29 41.62 -3.71 -12.62
C ALA A 29 40.58 -2.91 -11.83
N TYR A 30 40.16 -1.76 -12.35
CA TYR A 30 39.27 -0.82 -11.67
C TYR A 30 38.51 0.04 -12.69
N LEU A 31 37.43 0.70 -12.26
CA LEU A 31 36.70 1.67 -13.06
C LEU A 31 37.16 3.11 -12.78
N ALA A 32 37.38 3.87 -13.84
CA ALA A 32 37.73 5.29 -13.77
C ALA A 32 37.26 6.03 -15.05
N PRO A 33 37.11 7.37 -15.02
CA PRO A 33 36.77 8.13 -16.21
C PRO A 33 37.93 8.13 -17.22
N ALA A 34 37.63 7.80 -18.47
CA ALA A 34 38.51 8.10 -19.60
C ALA A 34 38.55 9.62 -19.86
N SER A 35 39.40 10.06 -20.80
CA SER A 35 39.57 11.49 -21.14
C SER A 35 38.31 12.21 -21.64
N ASN A 36 37.27 11.45 -22.00
CA ASN A 36 35.93 11.92 -22.37
C ASN A 36 34.95 12.03 -21.18
N GLY A 37 35.36 11.68 -19.96
CA GLY A 37 34.52 11.68 -18.77
C GLY A 37 33.57 10.48 -18.65
N VAL A 38 33.78 9.38 -19.37
CA VAL A 38 32.96 8.15 -19.30
C VAL A 38 33.74 7.04 -18.59
N MET A 39 33.09 6.38 -17.62
CA MET A 39 33.70 5.28 -16.87
C MET A 39 34.06 4.12 -17.79
N ASN A 40 35.35 3.78 -17.75
CA ASN A 40 35.97 2.69 -18.49
C ASN A 40 36.78 1.82 -17.53
N ILE A 41 37.13 0.63 -17.99
CA ILE A 41 37.99 -0.29 -17.24
C ILE A 41 39.45 0.10 -17.46
N PHE A 42 40.18 0.25 -16.37
CA PHE A 42 41.62 0.49 -16.32
C PHE A 42 42.31 -0.67 -15.61
N VAL A 43 43.60 -0.86 -15.86
CA VAL A 43 44.44 -1.85 -15.18
C VAL A 43 45.80 -1.25 -14.81
N LYS A 44 46.33 -1.63 -13.65
CA LYS A 44 47.70 -1.33 -13.22
C LYS A 44 48.34 -2.55 -12.54
N THR A 45 49.67 -2.64 -12.58
CA THR A 45 50.43 -3.54 -11.70
C THR A 45 50.32 -3.04 -10.26
N ILE A 46 50.21 -3.93 -9.26
CA ILE A 46 49.91 -3.54 -7.86
C ILE A 46 50.86 -2.47 -7.32
N ASP A 47 52.17 -2.65 -7.50
CA ASP A 47 53.21 -1.74 -7.02
C ASP A 47 53.54 -0.59 -8.00
N SER A 48 52.80 -0.45 -9.11
CA SER A 48 53.00 0.61 -10.10
C SER A 48 51.90 1.67 -10.04
N GLN A 49 52.27 2.90 -10.42
CA GLN A 49 51.32 3.97 -10.69
C GLN A 49 50.96 4.05 -12.19
N ASP A 50 51.67 3.32 -13.05
CA ASP A 50 51.38 3.28 -14.48
C ASP A 50 50.07 2.51 -14.71
N THR A 51 49.10 3.19 -15.30
CA THR A 51 47.76 2.65 -15.59
C THR A 51 47.50 2.60 -17.09
N THR A 52 46.77 1.58 -17.53
CA THR A 52 46.37 1.36 -18.92
C THR A 52 44.85 1.29 -19.00
N GLN A 53 44.25 2.16 -19.84
CA GLN A 53 42.83 2.08 -20.19
C GLN A 53 42.60 0.88 -21.13
N LEU A 54 41.65 0.01 -20.82
CA LEU A 54 41.37 -1.22 -21.59
C LEU A 54 40.15 -1.11 -22.49
N THR A 55 39.10 -0.39 -22.06
CA THR A 55 37.86 -0.19 -22.84
C THR A 55 37.77 1.22 -23.41
N GLN A 56 36.90 1.45 -24.40
CA GLN A 56 36.77 2.73 -25.12
C GLN A 56 35.32 3.24 -25.19
N GLU A 57 34.53 2.98 -24.14
CA GLU A 57 33.16 3.47 -24.02
C GLU A 57 33.12 5.01 -24.03
N SER A 58 32.19 5.57 -24.81
CA SER A 58 32.17 7.01 -25.12
C SER A 58 30.86 7.72 -24.81
N GLN A 59 29.81 6.99 -24.41
CA GLN A 59 28.50 7.57 -24.10
C GLN A 59 27.99 7.16 -22.73
N ARG A 60 28.00 5.87 -22.40
CA ARG A 60 27.41 5.29 -21.19
C ARG A 60 28.51 4.64 -20.33
N PRO A 61 28.55 4.90 -19.01
CA PRO A 61 29.60 4.35 -18.15
C PRO A 61 29.48 2.83 -17.98
N ILE A 62 30.60 2.11 -18.06
CA ILE A 62 30.68 0.75 -17.54
C ILE A 62 30.44 0.80 -16.03
N ARG A 63 29.57 -0.08 -15.52
CA ARG A 63 29.19 -0.13 -14.11
C ARG A 63 29.61 -1.42 -13.41
N PHE A 64 29.67 -2.52 -14.15
CA PHE A 64 29.91 -3.85 -13.58
C PHE A 64 30.90 -4.61 -14.46
N PHE A 65 31.96 -5.13 -13.85
CA PHE A 65 32.98 -5.92 -14.52
C PHE A 65 33.63 -6.90 -13.52
N GLN A 66 34.30 -7.93 -14.01
CA GLN A 66 35.10 -8.85 -13.21
C GLN A 66 36.23 -9.51 -14.02
N TRP A 67 37.21 -10.10 -13.34
CA TRP A 67 38.21 -10.95 -13.99
C TRP A 67 37.60 -12.25 -14.48
N ALA A 68 37.98 -12.69 -15.69
CA ALA A 68 37.85 -14.09 -16.06
C ALA A 68 38.89 -14.93 -15.31
N THR A 69 38.57 -16.20 -15.05
CA THR A 69 39.44 -17.11 -14.28
C THR A 69 40.74 -17.47 -15.00
N ASN A 70 40.89 -17.20 -16.30
CA ASN A 70 42.19 -17.26 -16.98
C ASN A 70 43.16 -16.12 -16.63
N GLY A 71 42.70 -15.06 -15.96
CA GLY A 71 43.51 -13.88 -15.60
C GLY A 71 44.04 -13.05 -16.78
N THR A 72 43.62 -13.32 -18.01
CA THR A 72 44.03 -12.57 -19.21
C THR A 72 42.91 -11.72 -19.81
N HIS A 73 41.66 -11.97 -19.40
CA HIS A 73 40.47 -11.24 -19.83
C HIS A 73 39.72 -10.63 -18.65
N LEU A 74 39.10 -9.48 -18.90
CA LEU A 74 38.07 -8.89 -18.04
C LEU A 74 36.72 -9.00 -18.76
N LEU A 75 35.68 -9.30 -18.00
CA LEU A 75 34.31 -9.48 -18.47
C LEU A 75 33.47 -8.33 -17.95
N TYR A 76 32.66 -7.70 -18.79
CA TYR A 76 31.75 -6.62 -18.39
C TYR A 76 30.42 -6.68 -19.12
N VAL A 77 29.41 -6.00 -18.58
CA VAL A 77 28.12 -5.85 -19.26
C VAL A 77 27.83 -4.40 -19.58
N GLN A 78 27.17 -4.18 -20.71
CA GLN A 78 26.77 -2.85 -21.18
C GLN A 78 25.41 -2.94 -21.88
N ASP A 79 24.55 -1.94 -21.65
CA ASP A 79 23.27 -1.75 -22.32
C ASP A 79 23.29 -0.49 -23.21
N LEU A 80 22.38 -0.39 -24.17
CA LEU A 80 22.30 0.78 -25.06
C LEU A 80 21.34 1.83 -24.48
N ASN A 81 21.87 2.99 -24.10
CA ASN A 81 21.12 4.17 -23.66
C ASN A 81 20.07 3.95 -22.54
N GLY A 82 20.26 2.92 -21.71
CA GLY A 82 19.32 2.61 -20.61
C GLY A 82 18.20 1.65 -20.96
N ASN A 83 18.23 1.01 -22.14
CA ASN A 83 17.21 0.03 -22.54
C ASN A 83 17.26 -1.30 -21.77
N GLU A 84 18.24 -1.50 -20.89
CA GLU A 84 18.48 -2.72 -20.09
C GLU A 84 18.63 -4.01 -20.90
N ARG A 85 18.91 -3.90 -22.19
CA ARG A 85 19.35 -5.02 -23.03
C ARG A 85 20.85 -5.19 -22.91
N PHE A 86 21.27 -5.78 -21.80
CA PHE A 86 22.68 -6.03 -21.54
C PHE A 86 23.25 -7.07 -22.50
N HIS A 87 24.41 -6.77 -23.06
CA HIS A 87 25.29 -7.73 -23.73
C HIS A 87 26.48 -8.04 -22.82
N LEU A 88 27.09 -9.22 -22.96
CA LEU A 88 28.31 -9.62 -22.27
C LEU A 88 29.53 -9.38 -23.17
N TYR A 89 30.47 -8.57 -22.69
CA TYR A 89 31.72 -8.26 -23.39
C TYR A 89 32.91 -8.88 -22.69
N ALA A 90 33.93 -9.26 -23.46
CA ALA A 90 35.26 -9.63 -22.97
C ALA A 90 36.32 -8.69 -23.54
N VAL A 91 37.21 -8.16 -22.69
CA VAL A 91 38.39 -7.40 -23.11
C VAL A 91 39.66 -8.15 -22.71
N HIS A 92 40.51 -8.44 -23.69
CA HIS A 92 41.80 -9.08 -23.47
C HIS A 92 42.84 -8.05 -23.01
N VAL A 93 43.43 -8.24 -21.83
CA VAL A 93 44.25 -7.22 -21.14
C VAL A 93 45.46 -6.77 -21.94
N ALA A 94 46.27 -7.69 -22.49
CA ALA A 94 47.53 -7.31 -23.13
C ALA A 94 47.38 -6.69 -24.54
N SER A 95 46.38 -7.13 -25.33
CA SER A 95 46.10 -6.61 -26.67
C SER A 95 45.08 -5.46 -26.69
N GLN A 96 44.38 -5.21 -25.58
CA GLN A 96 43.29 -4.23 -25.45
C GLN A 96 42.13 -4.46 -26.45
N THR A 97 41.97 -5.69 -26.93
CA THR A 97 40.92 -6.07 -27.88
C THR A 97 39.66 -6.47 -27.13
N THR A 98 38.56 -5.76 -27.39
CA THR A 98 37.22 -6.07 -26.87
C THR A 98 36.40 -6.85 -27.89
N VAL A 99 35.66 -7.86 -27.42
CA VAL A 99 34.72 -8.68 -28.20
C VAL A 99 33.37 -8.68 -27.48
N ASP A 100 32.29 -8.43 -28.23
CA ASP A 100 30.92 -8.72 -27.78
C ASP A 100 30.71 -10.24 -27.90
N LEU A 101 30.53 -10.93 -26.77
CA LEU A 101 30.29 -12.38 -26.74
C LEU A 101 28.84 -12.72 -27.06
N THR A 102 27.93 -11.73 -27.06
CA THR A 102 26.49 -11.92 -27.27
C THR A 102 25.91 -10.87 -28.23
N PRO A 103 26.39 -10.76 -29.48
CA PRO A 103 26.08 -9.66 -30.41
C PRO A 103 24.67 -9.79 -31.06
N PHE A 104 23.63 -9.91 -30.25
CA PHE A 104 22.26 -10.20 -30.67
C PHE A 104 21.33 -9.02 -30.36
N GLU A 105 21.10 -8.13 -31.34
CA GLU A 105 20.37 -6.85 -31.20
C GLU A 105 19.00 -6.91 -30.47
N SER A 106 18.29 -8.04 -30.58
CA SER A 106 16.99 -8.25 -29.93
C SER A 106 17.05 -8.99 -28.60
N ALA A 107 18.19 -9.58 -28.23
CA ALA A 107 18.34 -10.36 -27.01
C ALA A 107 18.98 -9.53 -25.88
N LYS A 108 19.11 -10.15 -24.71
CA LYS A 108 19.88 -9.67 -23.57
C LYS A 108 20.41 -10.87 -22.78
N VAL A 109 21.43 -10.64 -21.97
CA VAL A 109 22.03 -11.69 -21.13
C VAL A 109 21.36 -11.82 -19.76
N LEU A 110 21.30 -13.06 -19.30
CA LEU A 110 21.09 -13.48 -17.93
C LEU A 110 22.44 -13.41 -17.20
N THR A 111 22.54 -12.64 -16.13
CA THR A 111 23.83 -12.41 -15.46
C THR A 111 23.76 -12.49 -13.95
N ILE A 112 24.93 -12.77 -13.36
CA ILE A 112 25.10 -12.94 -11.91
C ILE A 112 24.87 -11.63 -11.15
N SER A 113 24.61 -11.72 -9.84
CA SER A 113 24.39 -10.54 -8.97
C SER A 113 25.49 -9.47 -9.05
N ARG A 114 26.76 -9.89 -9.17
CA ARG A 114 27.93 -9.01 -9.33
C ARG A 114 27.98 -8.26 -10.67
N LEU A 115 27.30 -8.76 -11.71
CA LEU A 115 27.24 -8.10 -13.02
C LEU A 115 25.92 -7.40 -13.31
N THR A 116 24.81 -7.81 -12.68
CA THR A 116 23.51 -7.14 -12.81
C THR A 116 22.65 -7.23 -11.55
N SER A 117 22.04 -6.11 -11.18
CA SER A 117 21.24 -5.93 -9.96
C SER A 117 19.75 -6.23 -10.16
N PHE A 118 19.40 -7.41 -10.69
CA PHE A 118 18.01 -7.86 -10.83
C PHE A 118 17.73 -9.09 -9.97
N PHE A 119 16.52 -9.16 -9.40
CA PHE A 119 16.16 -10.18 -8.41
C PHE A 119 15.77 -11.54 -9.01
N TYR A 120 15.50 -11.59 -10.32
CA TYR A 120 14.96 -12.76 -11.02
C TYR A 120 15.89 -13.17 -12.16
N ASN A 121 15.78 -14.44 -12.60
CA ASN A 121 16.51 -14.98 -13.75
C ASN A 121 18.03 -14.84 -13.55
N LYS A 122 18.62 -15.76 -12.76
CA LYS A 122 20.05 -15.76 -12.38
C LYS A 122 20.73 -17.10 -12.71
N VAL A 123 22.05 -17.03 -12.92
CA VAL A 123 22.97 -18.16 -12.73
C VAL A 123 23.88 -17.84 -11.53
N ASN A 124 24.32 -18.85 -10.77
CA ASN A 124 25.15 -18.66 -9.57
C ASN A 124 26.58 -18.20 -9.88
N ARG A 125 27.15 -18.60 -11.02
CA ARG A 125 28.51 -18.25 -11.45
C ARG A 125 28.61 -18.02 -12.94
N LEU A 126 29.56 -17.17 -13.34
CA LEU A 126 29.87 -16.90 -14.75
C LEU A 126 31.08 -17.70 -15.25
N THR A 127 32.09 -17.94 -14.41
CA THR A 127 33.39 -18.52 -14.77
C THR A 127 33.85 -19.57 -13.77
N SER A 128 34.76 -20.46 -14.17
CA SER A 128 35.39 -21.46 -13.29
C SER A 128 36.89 -21.57 -13.53
N SER A 129 37.67 -21.88 -12.49
CA SER A 129 39.09 -22.21 -12.58
C SER A 129 39.36 -23.50 -13.34
N LYS A 130 38.40 -24.45 -13.37
CA LYS A 130 38.48 -25.69 -14.16
C LYS A 130 38.35 -25.44 -15.67
N HIS A 131 37.58 -24.42 -16.05
CA HIS A 131 37.33 -24.03 -17.45
C HIS A 131 37.69 -22.54 -17.66
N PRO A 132 38.98 -22.17 -17.54
CA PRO A 132 39.39 -20.77 -17.37
C PRO A 132 39.08 -19.87 -18.58
N ASN A 133 38.88 -20.46 -19.76
CA ASN A 133 38.55 -19.75 -21.01
C ASN A 133 37.05 -19.84 -21.39
N VAL A 134 36.18 -20.30 -20.48
CA VAL A 134 34.75 -20.49 -20.75
C VAL A 134 33.92 -19.68 -19.76
N VAL A 135 32.90 -19.00 -20.27
CA VAL A 135 31.81 -18.43 -19.47
C VAL A 135 30.55 -19.24 -19.64
N ILE A 136 29.73 -19.36 -18.59
CA ILE A 136 28.36 -19.85 -18.67
C ILE A 136 27.38 -18.69 -18.49
N VAL A 137 26.50 -18.48 -19.47
CA VAL A 137 25.60 -17.31 -19.54
C VAL A 137 24.25 -17.72 -20.11
N GLY A 138 23.16 -17.16 -19.57
CA GLY A 138 21.85 -17.35 -20.16
C GLY A 138 21.56 -16.28 -21.23
N ILE A 139 20.91 -16.63 -22.33
CA ILE A 139 20.59 -15.69 -23.41
C ILE A 139 19.16 -15.97 -23.89
N ASN A 140 18.37 -14.92 -24.11
CA ASN A 140 16.99 -15.01 -24.61
C ASN A 140 16.88 -14.77 -26.13
N ASP A 141 17.83 -15.32 -26.90
CA ASP A 141 17.91 -15.16 -28.35
C ASP A 141 16.97 -16.09 -29.13
N ARG A 142 16.66 -17.27 -28.59
CA ARG A 142 15.65 -18.19 -29.13
C ARG A 142 14.23 -17.67 -28.92
N ASP A 143 13.92 -17.24 -27.71
CA ASP A 143 12.63 -16.66 -27.32
C ASP A 143 12.88 -15.51 -26.35
N SER A 144 12.40 -14.32 -26.67
CA SER A 144 12.51 -13.12 -25.85
C SER A 144 12.07 -13.28 -24.39
N LYS A 145 11.24 -14.28 -24.07
CA LYS A 145 10.73 -14.57 -22.73
C LYS A 145 11.64 -15.48 -21.90
N LEU A 146 12.48 -16.30 -22.53
CA LEU A 146 13.13 -17.45 -21.92
C LEU A 146 14.64 -17.39 -22.12
N PHE A 147 15.40 -17.58 -21.04
CA PHE A 147 16.86 -17.63 -21.12
C PHE A 147 17.34 -19.08 -21.18
N ASP A 148 17.89 -19.46 -22.33
CA ASP A 148 18.61 -20.72 -22.52
C ASP A 148 20.05 -20.56 -22.05
N MET A 149 20.64 -21.60 -21.48
CA MET A 149 22.01 -21.58 -20.96
C MET A 149 23.02 -21.98 -22.02
N TYR A 150 24.03 -21.14 -22.22
CA TYR A 150 25.13 -21.33 -23.15
C TYR A 150 26.47 -21.29 -22.44
N GLN A 151 27.41 -22.13 -22.89
CA GLN A 151 28.83 -21.93 -22.66
C GLN A 151 29.43 -21.15 -23.86
N ILE A 152 30.28 -20.16 -23.59
CA ILE A 152 30.98 -19.38 -24.62
C ILE A 152 32.48 -19.41 -24.32
N ASN A 153 33.28 -19.77 -25.32
CA ASN A 153 34.73 -19.63 -25.26
C ASN A 153 35.11 -18.15 -25.45
N ILE A 154 35.74 -17.55 -24.44
CA ILE A 154 36.03 -16.10 -24.43
C ILE A 154 37.18 -15.68 -25.35
N ILE A 155 37.93 -16.65 -25.90
CA ILE A 155 39.02 -16.39 -26.86
C ILE A 155 38.49 -16.47 -28.30
N THR A 156 37.66 -17.46 -28.62
CA THR A 156 37.17 -17.68 -30.00
C THR A 156 35.79 -17.09 -30.27
N GLY A 157 34.99 -16.83 -29.23
CA GLY A 157 33.57 -16.52 -29.36
C GLY A 157 32.69 -17.75 -29.67
N ASP A 158 33.26 -18.96 -29.73
CA ASP A 158 32.51 -20.19 -30.00
C ASP A 158 31.49 -20.43 -28.89
N ARG A 159 30.22 -20.57 -29.29
CA ARG A 159 29.07 -20.74 -28.39
C ARG A 159 28.48 -22.14 -28.51
N GLN A 160 28.33 -22.81 -27.37
CA GLN A 160 27.66 -24.11 -27.24
C GLN A 160 26.41 -23.96 -26.36
N LEU A 161 25.28 -24.50 -26.83
CA LEU A 161 24.05 -24.63 -26.04
C LEU A 161 24.23 -25.76 -25.00
N VAL A 162 23.91 -25.46 -23.74
CA VAL A 162 24.05 -26.39 -22.60
C VAL A 162 22.69 -26.85 -22.08
N ALA A 163 21.75 -25.92 -21.90
CA ALA A 163 20.39 -26.24 -21.48
C ALA A 163 19.36 -25.32 -22.16
N ILE A 164 18.27 -25.91 -22.65
CA ILE A 164 17.11 -25.19 -23.16
C ILE A 164 16.16 -24.94 -22.00
N ASN A 165 15.65 -23.72 -21.85
CA ASN A 165 14.56 -23.43 -20.94
C ASN A 165 13.23 -23.98 -21.53
N PRO A 166 12.58 -24.97 -20.88
CA PRO A 166 11.35 -25.55 -21.39
C PRO A 166 10.13 -24.62 -21.22
N GLY A 167 10.26 -23.51 -20.48
CA GLY A 167 9.21 -22.50 -20.29
C GLY A 167 8.98 -22.09 -18.83
N ASN A 168 9.48 -22.87 -17.87
CA ASN A 168 9.18 -22.71 -16.44
C ASN A 168 10.42 -22.55 -15.54
N VAL A 169 11.65 -22.53 -16.08
CA VAL A 169 12.88 -22.38 -15.26
C VAL A 169 13.16 -20.90 -14.99
N GLU A 170 13.20 -20.52 -13.71
CA GLU A 170 13.42 -19.13 -13.22
C GLU A 170 14.85 -18.91 -12.67
N GLN A 171 15.60 -19.97 -12.36
CA GLN A 171 17.00 -19.89 -11.91
C GLN A 171 17.78 -21.14 -12.29
N TRP A 172 19.07 -20.96 -12.61
CA TRP A 172 20.01 -22.02 -12.98
C TRP A 172 21.18 -22.07 -11.98
N ILE A 173 21.64 -23.27 -11.60
CA ILE A 173 22.79 -23.48 -10.72
C ILE A 173 23.79 -24.41 -11.41
N ALA A 174 25.00 -23.88 -11.65
CA ALA A 174 26.11 -24.58 -12.26
C ALA A 174 27.17 -25.01 -11.23
N ASP A 175 27.78 -26.17 -11.47
CA ASP A 175 28.87 -26.73 -10.67
C ASP A 175 30.25 -26.09 -11.01
N ALA A 176 31.34 -26.67 -10.49
CA ALA A 176 32.70 -26.23 -10.80
C ALA A 176 33.13 -26.57 -12.24
N ASP A 177 32.44 -27.49 -12.90
CA ASP A 177 32.72 -27.91 -14.28
C ASP A 177 31.78 -27.20 -15.28
N LEU A 178 31.07 -26.16 -14.82
CA LEU A 178 30.11 -25.35 -15.57
C LEU A 178 28.93 -26.14 -16.18
N ASN A 179 28.56 -27.26 -15.55
CA ASN A 179 27.37 -28.03 -15.93
C ASN A 179 26.18 -27.62 -15.05
N ILE A 180 24.98 -27.61 -15.63
CA ILE A 180 23.76 -27.32 -14.86
C ILE A 180 23.39 -28.55 -14.02
N ARG A 181 23.50 -28.40 -12.70
CA ARG A 181 23.16 -29.45 -11.72
C ARG A 181 21.85 -29.17 -11.00
N ALA A 182 21.48 -27.90 -10.77
CA ALA A 182 20.21 -27.56 -10.16
C ALA A 182 19.45 -26.46 -10.93
N ILE A 183 18.13 -26.49 -10.80
CA ILE A 183 17.20 -25.50 -11.35
C ILE A 183 16.16 -25.13 -10.30
N VAL A 184 15.74 -23.87 -10.30
CA VAL A 184 14.45 -23.49 -9.68
C VAL A 184 13.46 -23.38 -10.82
N GLN A 185 12.48 -24.28 -10.81
CA GLN A 185 11.40 -24.28 -11.79
C GLN A 185 10.06 -23.95 -11.13
N ARG A 186 9.16 -23.38 -11.93
CA ARG A 186 7.77 -23.14 -11.53
C ARG A 186 6.91 -24.35 -11.85
N THR A 187 6.01 -24.69 -10.95
CA THR A 187 4.98 -25.70 -11.17
C THR A 187 3.72 -25.04 -11.72
N ASP A 188 3.11 -25.64 -12.75
CA ASP A 188 1.78 -25.25 -13.25
C ASP A 188 0.65 -25.96 -12.48
N ASP A 189 0.74 -25.93 -11.14
CA ASP A 189 -0.20 -26.55 -10.20
C ASP A 189 -1.37 -25.62 -9.79
N GLY A 190 -1.58 -24.52 -10.51
CA GLY A 190 -2.57 -23.49 -10.19
C GLY A 190 -2.14 -22.57 -9.04
N ALA A 191 -1.56 -23.11 -7.97
CA ALA A 191 -0.94 -22.34 -6.88
C ALA A 191 0.33 -21.60 -7.34
N GLY A 192 0.98 -22.08 -8.41
CA GLY A 192 2.14 -21.45 -9.02
C GLY A 192 3.42 -21.61 -8.20
N THR A 193 3.51 -22.71 -7.43
CA THR A 193 4.64 -23.06 -6.55
C THR A 193 5.97 -23.06 -7.30
N LYS A 194 7.08 -22.98 -6.56
CA LYS A 194 8.41 -23.21 -7.12
C LYS A 194 9.05 -24.42 -6.47
N THR A 195 9.87 -25.11 -7.25
CA THR A 195 10.54 -26.34 -6.84
C THR A 195 12.02 -26.23 -7.17
N LEU A 196 12.88 -26.48 -6.17
CA LEU A 196 14.30 -26.74 -6.41
C LEU A 196 14.45 -28.20 -6.84
N CYS A 197 14.99 -28.39 -8.05
CA CYS A 197 15.28 -29.70 -8.58
C CYS A 197 16.77 -29.84 -8.88
N PHE A 198 17.31 -31.05 -8.74
CA PHE A 198 18.73 -31.35 -8.87
C PHE A 198 18.97 -32.63 -9.70
N ARG A 199 20.13 -32.74 -10.33
CA ARG A 199 20.59 -33.94 -11.04
C ARG A 199 22.11 -34.13 -10.85
N HIS A 200 22.55 -35.39 -10.75
CA HIS A 200 23.98 -35.70 -10.59
C HIS A 200 24.70 -35.71 -11.95
N ASP A 201 24.16 -36.40 -12.95
CA ASP A 201 24.67 -36.44 -14.32
C ASP A 201 23.79 -35.62 -15.29
N ASP A 202 24.31 -35.28 -16.47
CA ASP A 202 23.55 -34.58 -17.51
C ASP A 202 22.52 -35.46 -18.22
N THR A 203 22.63 -36.78 -18.07
CA THR A 203 21.68 -37.79 -18.56
C THR A 203 20.57 -38.16 -17.54
N ASP A 204 20.70 -37.73 -16.29
CA ASP A 204 19.68 -37.95 -15.25
C ASP A 204 18.46 -37.02 -15.44
N GLU A 205 17.29 -37.50 -15.01
CA GLU A 205 16.13 -36.64 -14.78
C GLU A 205 16.34 -35.78 -13.53
N TYR A 206 15.75 -34.57 -13.52
CA TYR A 206 15.81 -33.68 -12.36
C TYR A 206 14.93 -34.22 -11.22
N LEU A 207 15.56 -34.59 -10.10
CA LEU A 207 14.90 -34.94 -8.85
C LEU A 207 14.39 -33.67 -8.14
N GLU A 208 13.12 -33.65 -7.75
CA GLU A 208 12.57 -32.63 -6.85
C GLU A 208 13.19 -32.82 -5.45
N LEU A 209 13.98 -31.82 -5.00
CA LEU A 209 14.55 -31.81 -3.65
C LEU A 209 13.55 -31.24 -2.66
N THR A 210 12.90 -30.13 -3.01
CA THR A 210 11.99 -29.40 -2.11
C THR A 210 11.19 -28.34 -2.88
N ARG A 211 10.05 -27.95 -2.30
CA ARG A 211 9.01 -27.12 -2.91
C ARG A 211 8.54 -26.04 -1.93
N TRP A 212 8.27 -24.86 -2.46
CA TRP A 212 7.77 -23.68 -1.73
C TRP A 212 6.58 -23.06 -2.46
N ASP A 213 5.67 -22.47 -1.69
CA ASP A 213 4.56 -21.71 -2.25
C ASP A 213 5.01 -20.30 -2.71
N LEU A 214 4.07 -19.48 -3.18
CA LEU A 214 4.36 -18.09 -3.61
C LEU A 214 4.48 -17.09 -2.44
N ASN A 215 4.18 -17.54 -1.22
CA ASN A 215 4.33 -16.77 0.00
C ASN A 215 5.72 -17.00 0.61
N ASP A 216 6.31 -18.18 0.51
CA ASP A 216 7.68 -18.45 0.93
C ASP A 216 8.70 -17.65 0.10
N GLU A 217 9.78 -17.24 0.76
CA GLU A 217 10.92 -16.60 0.11
C GLU A 217 12.15 -17.51 0.22
N VAL A 218 12.62 -17.97 -0.94
CA VAL A 218 13.70 -18.95 -1.06
C VAL A 218 14.63 -18.57 -2.20
N ALA A 219 15.93 -18.55 -1.93
CA ALA A 219 16.99 -18.27 -2.89
C ALA A 219 18.13 -19.29 -2.73
N PRO A 220 18.16 -20.34 -3.56
CA PRO A 220 19.32 -21.21 -3.70
C PRO A 220 20.54 -20.43 -4.18
N LEU A 221 21.71 -20.67 -3.57
CA LEU A 221 22.93 -19.91 -3.81
C LEU A 221 23.90 -20.69 -4.70
N GLN A 222 24.53 -21.74 -4.17
CA GLN A 222 25.45 -22.61 -4.91
C GLN A 222 25.63 -23.96 -4.21
N LEU A 223 26.29 -24.89 -4.89
CA LEU A 223 26.78 -26.15 -4.32
C LEU A 223 27.96 -25.89 -3.37
N ASN A 224 28.10 -26.75 -2.36
CA ASN A 224 29.30 -26.86 -1.53
C ASN A 224 30.46 -27.55 -2.30
N GLU A 225 31.67 -27.62 -1.72
CA GLU A 225 32.89 -28.06 -2.42
C GLU A 225 32.79 -29.47 -3.03
N ASP A 226 32.16 -30.42 -2.32
CA ASP A 226 32.02 -31.82 -2.77
C ASP A 226 30.72 -32.12 -3.54
N GLY A 227 29.82 -31.14 -3.65
CA GLY A 227 28.51 -31.28 -4.33
C GLY A 227 27.47 -32.11 -3.58
N SER A 228 27.71 -32.50 -2.32
CA SER A 228 26.75 -33.22 -1.49
C SER A 228 25.56 -32.37 -1.03
N GLY A 229 25.63 -31.05 -1.16
CA GLY A 229 24.51 -30.17 -0.85
C GLY A 229 24.54 -28.80 -1.52
N ILE A 230 23.40 -28.11 -1.44
CA ILE A 230 23.16 -26.77 -1.98
C ILE A 230 22.93 -25.82 -0.80
N TYR A 231 23.66 -24.71 -0.74
CA TYR A 231 23.35 -23.63 0.20
C TYR A 231 22.12 -22.86 -0.26
N VAL A 232 21.18 -22.62 0.64
CA VAL A 232 19.89 -21.99 0.35
C VAL A 232 19.56 -20.96 1.42
N LEU A 233 19.14 -19.75 1.01
CA LEU A 233 18.41 -18.83 1.88
C LEU A 233 16.93 -19.21 1.86
N THR A 234 16.29 -19.39 3.00
CA THR A 234 14.88 -19.84 3.07
C THR A 234 14.13 -19.29 4.27
N SER A 235 12.86 -18.91 4.06
CA SER A 235 11.88 -18.64 5.13
C SER A 235 11.17 -19.91 5.64
N GLN A 236 11.42 -21.08 5.04
CA GLN A 236 10.85 -22.36 5.50
C GLN A 236 11.55 -22.84 6.77
N GLY A 237 10.80 -23.54 7.64
CA GLY A 237 11.29 -24.00 8.95
C GLY A 237 11.51 -22.90 9.99
N GLU A 238 11.49 -21.61 9.61
CA GLU A 238 11.57 -20.49 10.54
C GLU A 238 10.28 -20.38 11.37
N SER A 239 10.43 -20.34 12.70
CA SER A 239 9.34 -20.39 13.68
C SER A 239 9.08 -19.05 14.39
N THR A 240 9.97 -18.07 14.22
CA THR A 240 9.75 -16.70 14.69
C THR A 240 8.59 -16.04 13.94
N PRO A 241 7.84 -15.13 14.59
CA PRO A 241 6.72 -14.43 13.95
C PRO A 241 7.10 -13.68 12.67
N ASN A 242 8.34 -13.18 12.58
CA ASN A 242 8.81 -12.40 11.42
C ASN A 242 9.09 -13.24 10.18
N ARG A 243 9.32 -14.56 10.33
CA ARG A 243 9.72 -15.46 9.23
C ARG A 243 10.91 -14.93 8.43
N THR A 244 12.02 -14.67 9.12
CA THR A 244 13.29 -14.22 8.52
C THR A 244 13.97 -15.31 7.69
N LEU A 245 14.77 -14.91 6.70
CA LEU A 245 15.56 -15.84 5.89
C LEU A 245 16.72 -16.43 6.71
N ARG A 246 16.72 -17.76 6.82
CA ARG A 246 17.81 -18.57 7.36
C ARG A 246 18.71 -19.06 6.22
N LEU A 247 20.01 -19.17 6.47
CA LEU A 247 20.98 -19.82 5.59
C LEU A 247 21.15 -21.28 6.01
N VAL A 248 20.81 -22.21 5.12
CA VAL A 248 20.86 -23.66 5.37
C VAL A 248 21.64 -24.38 4.27
N LEU A 249 22.12 -25.60 4.56
CA LEU A 249 22.62 -26.56 3.57
C LEU A 249 21.57 -27.66 3.37
N LEU A 250 21.08 -27.83 2.14
CA LEU A 250 20.17 -28.91 1.76
C LEU A 250 20.93 -30.02 1.01
N SER A 251 20.65 -31.27 1.36
CA SER A 251 21.15 -32.47 0.69
C SER A 251 20.83 -32.48 -0.80
N SER A 252 21.84 -32.72 -1.65
CA SER A 252 21.64 -32.83 -3.11
C SER A 252 21.00 -34.15 -3.54
N SER A 253 20.92 -35.16 -2.66
CA SER A 253 20.32 -36.46 -2.97
C SER A 253 18.83 -36.59 -2.62
N ASP A 254 18.33 -35.79 -1.66
CA ASP A 254 16.95 -35.91 -1.16
C ASP A 254 16.34 -34.62 -0.57
N GLY A 255 17.06 -33.49 -0.62
CA GLY A 255 16.57 -32.19 -0.15
C GLY A 255 16.49 -32.02 1.38
N THR A 256 16.92 -33.02 2.16
CA THR A 256 16.94 -32.93 3.64
C THR A 256 17.84 -31.79 4.13
N GLU A 257 17.41 -31.05 5.17
CA GLU A 257 18.22 -30.01 5.80
C GLU A 257 19.39 -30.68 6.55
N LEU A 258 20.61 -30.54 6.02
CA LEU A 258 21.84 -31.09 6.60
C LEU A 258 22.38 -30.19 7.72
N GLN A 259 22.18 -28.87 7.60
CA GLN A 259 22.69 -27.88 8.54
C GLN A 259 21.90 -26.56 8.48
N ASP A 260 21.49 -26.03 9.65
CA ASP A 260 21.17 -24.61 9.83
C ASP A 260 22.49 -23.86 10.15
N ILE A 261 22.88 -22.90 9.31
CA ILE A 261 24.20 -22.27 9.31
C ILE A 261 24.16 -20.90 9.98
N ALA A 262 23.19 -20.06 9.60
CA ALA A 262 23.05 -18.71 10.12
C ALA A 262 21.61 -18.20 10.00
N HIS A 263 21.12 -17.55 11.06
CA HIS A 263 19.82 -16.87 11.09
C HIS A 263 19.89 -15.64 11.98
N HIS A 264 18.93 -14.71 11.84
CA HIS A 264 18.81 -13.55 12.73
C HIS A 264 17.32 -13.20 12.95
N PRO A 265 16.84 -12.99 14.20
CA PRO A 265 15.40 -12.96 14.52
C PRO A 265 14.64 -11.69 14.08
N ARG A 266 15.34 -10.65 13.59
CA ARG A 266 14.73 -9.38 13.15
C ARG A 266 15.10 -8.94 11.73
N ALA A 267 15.99 -9.65 11.05
CA ALA A 267 16.47 -9.27 9.73
C ALA A 267 16.87 -10.51 8.94
N ASP A 268 16.73 -10.42 7.62
CA ASP A 268 17.14 -11.47 6.71
C ASP A 268 18.66 -11.45 6.50
N ILE A 269 19.23 -12.59 6.12
CA ILE A 269 20.58 -12.63 5.54
C ILE A 269 20.53 -11.91 4.18
N THR A 270 21.30 -10.82 4.05
CA THR A 270 21.33 -9.94 2.87
C THR A 270 22.43 -10.29 1.86
N ASP A 271 23.52 -10.90 2.32
CA ASP A 271 24.61 -11.41 1.46
C ASP A 271 25.30 -12.63 2.09
N VAL A 272 25.92 -13.46 1.26
CA VAL A 272 26.70 -14.64 1.67
C VAL A 272 27.99 -14.68 0.87
N VAL A 273 29.11 -14.58 1.57
CA VAL A 273 30.45 -14.54 0.96
C VAL A 273 31.10 -15.91 1.04
N PHE A 274 31.38 -16.45 -0.14
CA PHE A 274 32.04 -17.74 -0.32
C PHE A 274 33.54 -17.57 -0.62
N ASN A 275 34.33 -18.58 -0.30
CA ASN A 275 35.73 -18.69 -0.69
C ASN A 275 35.92 -19.36 -2.07
N GLN A 276 37.17 -19.54 -2.50
CA GLN A 276 37.51 -20.10 -3.82
C GLN A 276 37.07 -21.56 -4.02
N ASN A 277 36.88 -22.32 -2.94
CA ASN A 277 36.42 -23.70 -3.01
C ASN A 277 34.90 -23.81 -3.13
N GLY A 278 34.17 -22.77 -2.74
CA GLY A 278 32.71 -22.73 -2.71
C GLY A 278 32.09 -22.81 -1.31
N GLU A 279 32.91 -22.97 -0.27
CA GLU A 279 32.47 -22.97 1.13
C GLU A 279 32.21 -21.54 1.63
N ILE A 280 31.38 -21.39 2.67
CA ILE A 280 31.00 -20.09 3.24
C ILE A 280 32.12 -19.55 4.14
N ASP A 281 32.55 -18.31 3.89
CA ASP A 281 33.40 -17.57 4.83
C ASP A 281 32.56 -16.83 5.88
N TYR A 282 31.56 -16.06 5.45
CA TYR A 282 30.62 -15.36 6.32
C TYR A 282 29.30 -15.03 5.63
N ALA A 283 28.25 -14.82 6.43
CA ALA A 283 26.98 -14.24 6.02
C ALA A 283 26.82 -12.82 6.59
N VAL A 284 26.02 -11.99 5.92
CA VAL A 284 25.69 -10.62 6.35
C VAL A 284 24.19 -10.54 6.66
N TYR A 285 23.82 -9.92 7.77
CA TYR A 285 22.43 -9.46 8.00
C TYR A 285 22.43 -7.97 8.28
N GLU A 286 21.29 -7.31 8.04
CA GLU A 286 21.18 -5.86 8.25
C GLU A 286 19.83 -5.50 8.86
N TYR A 287 19.78 -5.37 10.19
CA TYR A 287 18.61 -4.77 10.83
C TYR A 287 18.71 -3.24 10.80
N LEU A 288 19.61 -2.65 11.59
CA LEU A 288 19.92 -1.22 11.55
C LEU A 288 21.17 -0.91 10.73
N MET A 289 22.22 -1.73 10.88
CA MET A 289 23.52 -1.61 10.24
C MET A 289 23.98 -3.01 9.81
N PRO A 290 24.90 -3.14 8.84
CA PRO A 290 25.39 -4.44 8.38
C PRO A 290 26.25 -5.13 9.44
N GLU A 291 25.86 -6.33 9.83
CA GLU A 291 26.53 -7.19 10.81
C GLU A 291 26.92 -8.53 10.14
N LYS A 292 28.00 -9.16 10.62
CA LYS A 292 28.60 -10.36 9.97
C LYS A 292 28.59 -11.57 10.90
N VAL A 293 28.12 -12.71 10.39
CA VAL A 293 28.24 -14.03 11.02
C VAL A 293 29.35 -14.79 10.31
N PHE A 294 30.50 -14.95 10.97
CA PHE A 294 31.62 -15.70 10.42
C PHE A 294 31.42 -17.21 10.62
N VAL A 295 31.50 -17.95 9.52
CA VAL A 295 31.53 -19.42 9.50
C VAL A 295 33.00 -19.88 9.47
N ASN A 296 33.85 -19.18 8.73
CA ASN A 296 35.29 -19.41 8.67
C ASN A 296 36.04 -18.52 9.67
N ALA A 297 36.51 -19.13 10.77
CA ALA A 297 37.28 -18.44 11.81
C ALA A 297 38.56 -17.75 11.29
N SER A 298 39.21 -18.30 10.25
CA SER A 298 40.41 -17.65 9.68
C SER A 298 40.09 -16.30 9.03
N VAL A 299 38.87 -16.11 8.53
CA VAL A 299 38.43 -14.83 7.94
C VAL A 299 38.00 -13.86 9.03
N GLN A 300 37.46 -14.34 10.16
CA GLN A 300 37.19 -13.51 11.34
C GLN A 300 38.48 -12.88 11.91
N ASP A 301 39.58 -13.65 11.97
CA ASP A 301 40.89 -13.14 12.37
C ASP A 301 41.39 -12.03 11.43
N ASP A 302 41.21 -12.19 10.11
CA ASP A 302 41.56 -11.18 9.12
C ASP A 302 40.72 -9.91 9.28
N PHE A 303 39.40 -10.03 9.47
CA PHE A 303 38.51 -8.89 9.70
C PHE A 303 38.82 -8.11 10.97
N THR A 304 39.31 -8.78 12.02
CA THR A 304 39.76 -8.13 13.26
C THR A 304 40.92 -7.17 12.97
N ILE A 305 41.88 -7.59 12.13
CA ILE A 305 43.04 -6.76 11.72
C ILE A 305 42.61 -5.60 10.82
N LEU A 306 41.65 -5.84 9.91
CA LEU A 306 41.13 -4.80 9.02
C LEU A 306 40.38 -3.70 9.80
N ALA A 307 39.63 -4.07 10.84
CA ALA A 307 38.87 -3.14 11.68
C ALA A 307 39.76 -2.17 12.48
N ASP A 308 40.97 -2.57 12.86
CA ASP A 308 41.95 -1.69 13.53
C ASP A 308 42.48 -0.56 12.61
N THR A 309 42.31 -0.67 11.29
CA THR A 309 42.84 0.31 10.33
C THR A 309 41.92 1.52 10.13
N ALA A 310 40.62 1.29 9.95
CA ALA A 310 39.67 2.35 9.65
C ALA A 310 38.23 1.94 10.02
N SER A 311 37.47 2.87 10.58
CA SER A 311 36.04 2.69 10.86
C SER A 311 35.20 2.75 9.57
N GLY A 312 34.30 1.78 9.41
CA GLY A 312 33.38 1.67 8.28
C GLY A 312 32.91 0.22 8.08
N ASN A 313 31.98 -0.02 7.15
CA ASN A 313 31.67 -1.38 6.71
C ASN A 313 32.85 -1.94 5.90
N ILE A 314 33.32 -3.13 6.25
CA ILE A 314 34.43 -3.82 5.58
C ILE A 314 33.87 -4.87 4.60
N GLU A 315 34.37 -4.87 3.37
CA GLU A 315 33.93 -5.73 2.27
C GLU A 315 35.12 -6.34 1.50
N ILE A 316 35.06 -7.64 1.21
CA ILE A 316 36.01 -8.30 0.28
C ILE A 316 35.50 -8.11 -1.16
N LEU A 317 36.22 -7.34 -1.96
CA LEU A 317 35.84 -7.03 -3.34
C LEU A 317 36.30 -8.14 -4.30
N SER A 318 37.59 -8.47 -4.26
CA SER A 318 38.22 -9.56 -5.01
C SER A 318 39.30 -10.24 -4.17
N ARG A 319 39.70 -11.43 -4.59
CA ARG A 319 40.72 -12.28 -3.97
C ARG A 319 41.52 -13.01 -5.05
N THR A 320 42.80 -13.30 -4.79
CA THR A 320 43.62 -14.12 -5.67
C THR A 320 43.10 -15.57 -5.75
N ALA A 321 43.52 -16.34 -6.75
CA ALA A 321 43.07 -17.72 -6.94
C ALA A 321 43.55 -18.67 -5.82
N ASP A 322 44.66 -18.34 -5.17
CA ASP A 322 45.21 -19.03 -4.00
C ASP A 322 44.73 -18.45 -2.66
N ASP A 323 43.81 -17.48 -2.70
CA ASP A 323 43.26 -16.75 -1.55
C ASP A 323 44.34 -16.11 -0.63
N SER A 324 45.55 -15.84 -1.14
CA SER A 324 46.67 -15.26 -0.40
C SER A 324 46.60 -13.74 -0.26
N ALA A 325 45.90 -13.05 -1.16
CA ALA A 325 45.70 -11.61 -1.12
C ALA A 325 44.31 -11.16 -1.58
N TRP A 326 43.80 -10.09 -0.99
CA TRP A 326 42.48 -9.51 -1.24
C TRP A 326 42.56 -8.05 -1.68
N THR A 327 41.59 -7.58 -2.44
CA THR A 327 41.20 -6.16 -2.44
C THR A 327 40.02 -5.96 -1.50
N VAL A 328 40.17 -5.02 -0.57
CA VAL A 328 39.21 -4.73 0.50
C VAL A 328 38.70 -3.30 0.36
N GLY A 329 37.38 -3.13 0.46
CA GLY A 329 36.74 -1.84 0.63
C GLY A 329 36.40 -1.59 2.10
N ILE A 330 36.66 -0.38 2.59
CA ILE A 330 36.18 0.10 3.89
C ILE A 330 35.35 1.36 3.65
N ALA A 331 34.04 1.27 3.89
CA ALA A 331 33.06 2.31 3.58
C ALA A 331 32.57 3.01 4.87
N PRO A 332 32.93 4.28 5.12
CA PRO A 332 32.28 5.10 6.15
C PRO A 332 30.87 5.53 5.69
N ASP A 333 30.03 6.03 6.60
CA ASP A 333 28.72 6.62 6.28
C ASP A 333 28.81 8.10 5.87
N ASN A 334 29.97 8.71 6.09
CA ASN A 334 30.22 10.16 5.97
C ASN A 334 31.51 10.51 5.17
N GLY A 335 31.92 9.67 4.22
CA GLY A 335 33.09 9.93 3.37
C GLY A 335 33.17 8.99 2.17
N SER A 336 34.24 9.09 1.40
CA SER A 336 34.53 8.17 0.29
C SER A 336 34.83 6.77 0.80
N GLN A 337 34.41 5.73 0.07
CA GLN A 337 34.94 4.38 0.28
C GLN A 337 36.47 4.39 0.07
N ARG A 338 37.17 3.64 0.92
CA ARG A 338 38.63 3.51 0.96
C ARG A 338 39.02 2.12 0.51
N PHE A 339 39.97 2.01 -0.41
CA PHE A 339 40.39 0.74 -0.96
C PHE A 339 41.80 0.36 -0.54
N TYR A 340 41.98 -0.91 -0.23
CA TYR A 340 43.24 -1.48 0.24
C TYR A 340 43.54 -2.81 -0.48
N HIS A 341 44.82 -3.11 -0.62
CA HIS A 341 45.32 -4.44 -0.94
C HIS A 341 45.81 -5.09 0.35
N TYR A 342 45.22 -6.23 0.71
CA TYR A 342 45.53 -6.98 1.93
C TYR A 342 46.26 -8.27 1.57
N ASN A 343 47.54 -8.37 1.89
CA ASN A 343 48.28 -9.62 1.81
C ASN A 343 48.10 -10.40 3.12
N ARG A 344 47.30 -11.46 3.08
CA ARG A 344 46.89 -12.22 4.28
C ARG A 344 48.06 -12.95 4.92
N SER A 345 48.92 -13.57 4.11
CA SER A 345 50.04 -14.38 4.59
C SER A 345 51.05 -13.57 5.42
N SER A 346 51.25 -12.30 5.08
CA SER A 346 52.07 -11.36 5.87
C SER A 346 51.27 -10.45 6.81
N LYS A 347 49.94 -10.53 6.77
CA LYS A 347 48.99 -9.63 7.45
C LYS A 347 49.27 -8.15 7.16
N ASN A 348 49.75 -7.85 5.95
CA ASN A 348 50.10 -6.49 5.51
C ASN A 348 48.94 -5.85 4.74
N LEU A 349 48.60 -4.62 5.10
CA LEU A 349 47.58 -3.83 4.43
C LEU A 349 48.21 -2.59 3.76
N SER A 350 48.01 -2.47 2.46
CA SER A 350 48.53 -1.37 1.63
C SER A 350 47.38 -0.54 1.05
N PHE A 351 47.39 0.77 1.26
CA PHE A 351 46.34 1.66 0.75
C PHE A 351 46.46 1.85 -0.77
N LEU A 352 45.34 1.68 -1.49
CA LEU A 352 45.27 1.80 -2.94
C LEU A 352 44.73 3.15 -3.42
N GLY A 353 43.80 3.75 -2.67
CA GLY A 353 43.13 5.01 -3.02
C GLY A 353 41.73 5.15 -2.42
N TYR A 354 41.16 6.33 -2.62
CA TYR A 354 39.75 6.63 -2.36
C TYR A 354 38.94 6.44 -3.65
N GLU A 355 37.69 6.00 -3.54
CA GLU A 355 36.75 5.96 -4.67
C GLU A 355 36.58 7.34 -5.33
N GLN A 356 36.34 8.36 -4.51
CA GLN A 356 36.18 9.77 -4.92
C GLN A 356 37.03 10.65 -3.99
N PRO A 357 38.32 10.89 -4.31
CA PRO A 357 39.22 11.68 -3.47
C PRO A 357 38.68 13.07 -3.11
N ALA A 358 37.96 13.70 -4.04
CA ALA A 358 37.35 15.02 -3.84
C ALA A 358 36.27 15.07 -2.74
N LEU A 359 35.72 13.93 -2.29
CA LEU A 359 34.81 13.89 -1.14
C LEU A 359 35.55 14.16 0.18
N GLU A 360 36.79 13.69 0.33
CA GLU A 360 37.56 13.85 1.58
C GLU A 360 38.00 15.32 1.84
N GLU A 361 37.80 16.23 0.88
CA GLU A 361 37.96 17.68 1.06
C GLU A 361 36.79 18.32 1.83
N TYR A 362 35.68 17.59 2.02
CA TYR A 362 34.44 18.07 2.65
C TYR A 362 34.08 17.24 3.89
N SER A 363 33.28 17.83 4.79
CA SER A 363 32.72 17.13 5.94
C SER A 363 31.26 16.78 5.68
N PHE A 364 30.94 15.49 5.73
CA PHE A 364 29.59 14.97 5.53
C PHE A 364 28.91 14.61 6.85
N ALA A 365 27.59 14.50 6.81
CA ALA A 365 26.79 14.16 7.98
C ALA A 365 26.85 12.65 8.24
N HIS A 366 26.77 12.22 9.49
CA HIS A 366 26.50 10.82 9.79
C HIS A 366 25.06 10.45 9.39
N MET A 367 24.86 9.21 8.95
CA MET A 367 23.55 8.66 8.69
C MET A 367 23.09 7.86 9.91
N THR A 368 22.11 8.40 10.63
CA THR A 368 21.64 7.83 11.90
C THR A 368 20.55 6.79 11.64
N PRO A 369 20.76 5.50 11.97
CA PRO A 369 19.67 4.52 11.91
C PRO A 369 18.64 4.81 13.01
N VAL A 370 17.35 4.67 12.68
CA VAL A 370 16.22 4.95 13.58
C VAL A 370 15.15 3.88 13.47
N GLU A 371 14.57 3.48 14.61
CA GLU A 371 13.34 2.69 14.68
C GLU A 371 12.15 3.66 14.82
N ILE A 372 11.17 3.57 13.91
CA ILE A 372 10.02 4.47 13.85
C ILE A 372 8.74 3.66 14.07
N PRO A 373 7.94 3.95 15.13
CA PRO A 373 6.66 3.31 15.33
C PRO A 373 5.64 3.81 14.30
N CYS A 374 4.92 2.89 13.68
CA CYS A 374 3.81 3.15 12.78
C CYS A 374 2.49 3.26 13.57
N SER A 375 1.47 3.85 12.97
CA SER A 375 0.16 4.11 13.58
C SER A 375 -0.63 2.84 13.96
N ASP A 376 -0.29 1.69 13.37
CA ASP A 376 -0.86 0.37 13.66
C ASP A 376 -0.01 -0.47 14.64
N ASN A 377 0.93 0.16 15.35
CA ASN A 377 1.90 -0.45 16.28
C ASN A 377 3.00 -1.32 15.64
N GLU A 378 3.09 -1.35 14.31
CA GLU A 378 4.29 -1.86 13.64
C GLU A 378 5.50 -0.93 13.87
N THR A 379 6.70 -1.40 13.54
CA THR A 379 7.93 -0.59 13.62
C THR A 379 8.74 -0.75 12.33
N GLN A 380 8.96 0.37 11.64
CA GLN A 380 9.79 0.44 10.44
C GLN A 380 11.20 0.95 10.80
N VAL A 381 12.22 0.43 10.11
CA VAL A 381 13.59 0.97 10.20
C VAL A 381 13.76 2.08 9.18
N GLY A 382 14.45 3.16 9.56
CA GLY A 382 14.81 4.25 8.66
C GLY A 382 16.17 4.85 8.95
N TYR A 383 16.53 5.84 8.14
CA TYR A 383 17.82 6.51 8.19
C TYR A 383 17.64 8.02 8.13
N LEU A 384 18.11 8.71 9.17
CA LEU A 384 18.02 10.15 9.34
C LEU A 384 19.41 10.80 9.13
N THR A 385 19.50 11.73 8.19
CA THR A 385 20.70 12.54 7.95
C THR A 385 20.36 14.01 8.21
N LEU A 386 21.16 14.68 9.04
CA LEU A 386 20.93 16.07 9.46
C LEU A 386 22.12 16.95 9.03
N PRO A 387 21.90 18.22 8.64
CA PRO A 387 22.98 19.11 8.18
C PRO A 387 24.11 19.25 9.22
N VAL A 388 25.35 19.30 8.72
CA VAL A 388 26.54 19.62 9.51
C VAL A 388 26.62 21.13 9.74
N GLY A 389 27.01 21.55 10.95
CA GLY A 389 27.21 22.97 11.28
C GLY A 389 25.94 23.80 11.51
N GLU A 390 24.76 23.28 11.16
CA GLU A 390 23.48 23.98 11.36
C GLU A 390 22.71 23.49 12.60
N LYS A 391 21.64 24.22 12.97
CA LYS A 391 20.79 23.83 14.09
C LYS A 391 19.92 22.64 13.70
N GLN A 392 20.22 21.47 14.27
CA GLN A 392 19.54 20.19 14.02
C GLN A 392 18.14 20.09 14.64
N SER A 393 17.25 21.05 14.35
CA SER A 393 15.85 21.08 14.84
C SER A 393 14.97 21.98 13.97
N ASN A 394 13.71 21.61 13.76
CA ASN A 394 12.71 22.39 13.00
C ASN A 394 13.19 22.76 11.57
N LEU A 395 13.91 21.84 10.94
CA LEU A 395 14.45 21.95 9.59
C LEU A 395 13.38 21.67 8.53
N PRO A 396 13.52 22.18 7.30
CA PRO A 396 12.76 21.63 6.18
C PRO A 396 13.13 20.16 5.99
N LEU A 397 12.15 19.29 5.79
CA LEU A 397 12.33 17.84 5.65
C LEU A 397 12.13 17.42 4.20
N ILE A 398 12.98 16.51 3.71
CA ILE A 398 12.74 15.75 2.49
C ILE A 398 12.66 14.27 2.86
N LEU A 399 11.50 13.67 2.61
CA LEU A 399 11.32 12.23 2.68
C LEU A 399 11.81 11.62 1.36
N VAL A 400 12.87 10.82 1.42
CA VAL A 400 13.46 10.09 0.29
C VAL A 400 12.94 8.66 0.32
N VAL A 401 12.22 8.26 -0.72
CA VAL A 401 11.55 6.95 -0.81
C VAL A 401 12.25 6.08 -1.86
N HIS A 402 12.70 4.88 -1.47
CA HIS A 402 13.29 3.92 -2.40
C HIS A 402 12.28 3.33 -3.39
N GLY A 403 12.80 2.80 -4.50
CA GLY A 403 12.03 2.04 -5.49
C GLY A 403 11.69 0.62 -5.01
N GLY A 404 11.32 -0.25 -5.93
CA GLY A 404 10.95 -1.64 -5.61
C GLY A 404 9.46 -1.90 -5.89
N PRO A 405 8.61 -2.15 -4.87
CA PRO A 405 8.85 -1.91 -3.44
C PRO A 405 9.64 -3.00 -2.71
N TRP A 406 9.84 -4.18 -3.33
CA TRP A 406 10.61 -5.29 -2.75
C TRP A 406 12.13 -5.05 -2.84
N THR A 407 12.58 -3.94 -2.27
CA THR A 407 13.99 -3.60 -2.00
C THR A 407 14.05 -2.93 -0.62
N ARG A 408 15.17 -2.26 -0.28
CA ARG A 408 15.31 -1.42 0.91
C ARG A 408 16.31 -0.29 0.65
N ASP A 409 16.27 0.75 1.48
CA ASP A 409 17.45 1.58 1.75
C ASP A 409 18.33 0.87 2.82
N HIS A 410 19.63 1.20 2.81
CA HIS A 410 20.68 0.55 3.60
C HIS A 410 21.51 1.56 4.38
N TRP A 411 22.17 1.15 5.47
CA TRP A 411 23.14 1.99 6.17
C TRP A 411 24.46 2.10 5.39
N SER A 412 24.71 3.26 4.77
CA SER A 412 25.95 3.59 4.04
C SER A 412 26.05 5.10 3.77
N PHE A 413 27.12 5.54 3.09
CA PHE A 413 27.18 6.86 2.47
C PHE A 413 26.19 6.94 1.29
N ASP A 414 25.03 7.56 1.47
CA ASP A 414 24.09 7.82 0.37
C ASP A 414 24.26 9.23 -0.21
N GLN A 415 24.58 9.32 -1.51
CA GLN A 415 24.80 10.58 -2.22
C GLN A 415 23.58 11.52 -2.19
N ARG A 416 22.34 11.00 -2.15
CA ARG A 416 21.10 11.79 -2.09
C ARG A 416 20.96 12.42 -0.70
N HIS A 417 21.19 11.64 0.36
CA HIS A 417 21.17 12.09 1.74
C HIS A 417 22.22 13.19 1.97
N GLN A 418 23.46 12.97 1.55
CA GLN A 418 24.55 13.94 1.74
C GLN A 418 24.36 15.20 0.90
N TRP A 419 23.89 15.06 -0.34
CA TRP A 419 23.50 16.19 -1.17
C TRP A 419 22.45 17.04 -0.46
N LEU A 420 21.28 16.48 -0.14
CA LEU A 420 20.18 17.25 0.44
C LEU A 420 20.52 17.79 1.84
N ALA A 421 21.19 17.01 2.70
CA ALA A 421 21.61 17.47 4.03
C ALA A 421 22.57 18.67 3.95
N SER A 422 23.52 18.67 3.01
CA SER A 422 24.44 19.81 2.82
C SER A 422 23.74 21.11 2.36
N ARG A 423 22.47 21.05 1.92
CA ARG A 423 21.66 22.22 1.54
C ARG A 423 20.82 22.80 2.69
N GLY A 424 20.86 22.18 3.86
CA GLY A 424 20.09 22.61 5.05
C GLY A 424 18.76 21.85 5.24
N TYR A 425 18.56 20.73 4.55
CA TYR A 425 17.41 19.85 4.74
C TYR A 425 17.70 18.77 5.79
N ALA A 426 16.72 18.44 6.63
CA ALA A 426 16.67 17.11 7.22
C ALA A 426 16.30 16.11 6.11
N VAL A 427 16.95 14.95 6.07
CA VAL A 427 16.69 13.91 5.08
C VAL A 427 16.36 12.62 5.79
N LEU A 428 15.22 12.03 5.46
CA LEU A 428 14.73 10.80 6.06
C LEU A 428 14.39 9.81 4.94
N SER A 429 14.90 8.58 5.05
CA SER A 429 14.40 7.42 4.31
C SER A 429 13.87 6.37 5.30
N VAL A 430 12.93 5.55 4.86
CA VAL A 430 12.35 4.47 5.65
C VAL A 430 12.09 3.24 4.81
N ASN A 431 12.29 2.07 5.42
CA ASN A 431 11.95 0.76 4.89
C ASN A 431 10.52 0.40 5.30
N TYR A 432 9.56 1.04 4.63
CA TYR A 432 8.12 0.83 4.79
C TYR A 432 7.71 -0.64 4.54
N ARG A 433 6.51 -1.05 4.96
CA ARG A 433 6.02 -2.43 4.75
C ARG A 433 6.06 -2.81 3.26
N SER A 434 6.34 -4.06 2.94
CA SER A 434 6.84 -4.55 1.63
C SER A 434 8.36 -4.49 1.40
N SER A 435 9.13 -3.71 2.18
CA SER A 435 10.59 -3.67 2.04
C SER A 435 11.21 -5.01 2.43
N THR A 436 12.23 -5.45 1.70
CA THR A 436 12.96 -6.71 1.97
C THR A 436 13.96 -6.55 3.12
N GLY A 437 14.37 -7.65 3.76
CA GLY A 437 15.45 -7.63 4.76
C GLY A 437 15.00 -7.60 6.22
N PHE A 438 13.69 -7.69 6.48
CA PHE A 438 13.06 -7.60 7.81
C PHE A 438 12.16 -8.81 8.11
N GLY A 439 12.32 -9.89 7.34
CA GLY A 439 11.48 -11.07 7.41
C GLY A 439 10.22 -10.96 6.55
N LEU A 440 9.77 -12.13 6.12
CA LEU A 440 8.67 -12.30 5.19
C LEU A 440 7.34 -11.71 5.70
N ARG A 441 7.14 -11.63 7.02
CA ARG A 441 5.99 -10.94 7.62
C ARG A 441 5.94 -9.47 7.20
N TRP A 442 7.08 -8.75 7.25
CA TRP A 442 7.16 -7.33 6.89
C TRP A 442 6.87 -7.10 5.40
N VAL A 443 7.36 -8.02 4.57
CA VAL A 443 7.07 -8.04 3.14
C VAL A 443 5.56 -8.23 2.88
N HIS A 444 4.93 -9.19 3.57
CA HIS A 444 3.52 -9.52 3.38
C HIS A 444 2.53 -8.49 3.93
N LEU A 445 2.90 -7.70 4.95
CA LEU A 445 2.09 -6.56 5.39
C LEU A 445 1.89 -5.49 4.29
N GLY A 446 2.74 -5.47 3.26
CA GLY A 446 2.58 -4.62 2.09
C GLY A 446 1.73 -5.22 0.95
N ASN A 447 1.32 -6.48 1.03
CA ASN A 447 0.55 -7.12 -0.03
C ASN A 447 -0.81 -6.42 -0.20
N LYS A 448 -1.09 -5.97 -1.43
CA LYS A 448 -2.29 -5.21 -1.82
C LYS A 448 -2.42 -3.83 -1.14
N GLN A 449 -1.32 -3.29 -0.58
CA GLN A 449 -1.30 -2.03 0.19
C GLN A 449 -0.65 -0.83 -0.53
N TRP A 450 -0.45 -0.91 -1.85
CA TRP A 450 0.04 0.21 -2.66
C TRP A 450 -0.90 1.41 -2.52
N GLY A 451 -0.36 2.58 -2.16
CA GLY A 451 -1.14 3.80 -1.92
C GLY A 451 -1.98 3.80 -0.64
N GLN A 452 -1.98 2.70 0.11
CA GLN A 452 -2.74 2.49 1.35
C GLN A 452 -1.78 2.44 2.54
N ALA A 453 -1.70 1.33 3.29
CA ALA A 453 -0.86 1.24 4.48
C ALA A 453 0.64 1.50 4.20
N MET A 454 1.14 1.19 2.99
CA MET A 454 2.51 1.55 2.59
C MET A 454 2.72 3.06 2.49
N GLN A 455 1.68 3.84 2.13
CA GLN A 455 1.72 5.31 2.13
C GLN A 455 1.50 5.88 3.54
N GLN A 456 0.79 5.14 4.41
CA GLN A 456 0.64 5.49 5.81
C GLN A 456 1.98 5.40 6.55
N ASP A 457 2.79 4.37 6.32
CA ASP A 457 4.15 4.24 6.89
C ASP A 457 5.01 5.47 6.57
N LEU A 458 4.99 5.93 5.32
CA LEU A 458 5.67 7.15 4.87
C LEU A 458 5.14 8.42 5.56
N THR A 459 3.84 8.44 5.86
CA THR A 459 3.18 9.55 6.58
C THR A 459 3.56 9.54 8.06
N ASP A 460 3.65 8.36 8.67
CA ASP A 460 4.05 8.15 10.06
C ASP A 460 5.54 8.48 10.28
N ALA A 461 6.41 8.20 9.30
CA ALA A 461 7.80 8.62 9.28
C ALA A 461 7.96 10.15 9.36
N VAL A 462 7.18 10.89 8.57
CA VAL A 462 7.17 12.36 8.60
C VAL A 462 6.61 12.87 9.94
N ASN A 463 5.50 12.30 10.42
CA ASN A 463 4.92 12.65 11.71
C ASN A 463 5.89 12.42 12.87
N TRP A 464 6.64 11.32 12.85
CA TRP A 464 7.70 11.02 13.82
C TRP A 464 8.80 12.08 13.77
N ALA A 465 9.29 12.47 12.58
CA ALA A 465 10.34 13.47 12.45
C ALA A 465 9.89 14.86 12.94
N ILE A 466 8.62 15.22 12.74
CA ILE A 466 7.99 16.44 13.28
C ILE A 466 7.89 16.36 14.80
N LYS A 467 7.35 15.27 15.35
CA LYS A 467 7.16 15.05 16.79
C LYS A 467 8.48 15.02 17.57
N SER A 468 9.52 14.45 16.98
CA SER A 468 10.89 14.43 17.52
C SER A 468 11.61 15.78 17.40
N GLY A 469 10.99 16.78 16.76
CA GLY A 469 11.50 18.15 16.65
C GLY A 469 12.57 18.35 15.56
N TYR A 470 12.85 17.34 14.74
CA TYR A 470 13.78 17.44 13.61
C TYR A 470 13.17 18.24 12.46
N ALA A 471 11.91 17.95 12.11
CA ALA A 471 11.23 18.48 10.93
C ALA A 471 10.24 19.60 11.27
N ASN A 472 10.12 20.55 10.34
CA ASN A 472 9.11 21.60 10.37
C ASN A 472 7.82 21.14 9.65
N PRO A 473 6.65 21.12 10.31
CA PRO A 473 5.42 20.58 9.75
C PRO A 473 4.87 21.34 8.55
N THR A 474 5.37 22.55 8.25
CA THR A 474 4.94 23.33 7.08
C THR A 474 5.96 23.34 5.93
N ARG A 475 7.06 22.58 6.05
CA ARG A 475 8.17 22.53 5.08
C ARG A 475 8.63 21.09 4.86
N VAL A 476 7.71 20.22 4.41
CA VAL A 476 8.01 18.82 4.06
C VAL A 476 7.83 18.61 2.56
N ALA A 477 8.79 17.97 1.89
CA ALA A 477 8.66 17.47 0.53
C ALA A 477 8.86 15.95 0.47
N ILE A 478 8.38 15.34 -0.62
CA ILE A 478 8.60 13.92 -0.93
C ILE A 478 9.40 13.79 -2.22
N TYR A 479 10.40 12.91 -2.21
CA TYR A 479 11.28 12.59 -3.34
C TYR A 479 11.34 11.08 -3.48
N GLY A 480 11.22 10.53 -4.69
CA GLY A 480 11.47 9.10 -4.87
C GLY A 480 11.64 8.68 -6.32
N ARG A 481 12.11 7.44 -6.51
CA ARG A 481 12.34 6.83 -7.83
C ARG A 481 11.58 5.52 -8.00
N SER A 482 11.04 5.22 -9.18
CA SER A 482 10.33 3.97 -9.47
C SER A 482 9.08 3.84 -8.57
N TYR A 483 8.92 2.78 -7.77
CA TYR A 483 7.89 2.77 -6.72
C TYR A 483 7.96 4.02 -5.80
N GLY A 484 9.15 4.53 -5.49
CA GLY A 484 9.28 5.79 -4.73
C GLY A 484 8.76 7.02 -5.50
N GLY A 485 8.81 6.99 -6.83
CA GLY A 485 8.20 8.03 -7.68
C GLY A 485 6.68 7.92 -7.65
N TYR A 486 6.14 6.70 -7.73
CA TYR A 486 4.73 6.42 -7.43
C TYR A 486 4.35 6.92 -6.02
N ALA A 487 5.17 6.68 -4.99
CA ALA A 487 4.92 7.14 -3.64
C ALA A 487 4.96 8.68 -3.51
N ALA A 488 5.76 9.37 -4.32
CA ALA A 488 5.74 10.83 -4.43
C ALA A 488 4.42 11.31 -5.05
N LEU A 489 3.98 10.70 -6.17
CA LEU A 489 2.70 10.99 -6.80
C LEU A 489 1.51 10.68 -5.87
N ALA A 490 1.54 9.54 -5.19
CA ALA A 490 0.57 9.06 -4.22
C ALA A 490 0.52 9.96 -2.97
N GLY A 491 1.67 10.44 -2.47
CA GLY A 491 1.72 11.43 -1.41
C GLY A 491 1.03 12.75 -1.79
N LEU A 492 1.21 13.22 -3.02
CA LEU A 492 0.50 14.40 -3.52
C LEU A 492 -0.99 14.14 -3.84
N ALA A 493 -1.40 12.89 -4.07
CA ALA A 493 -2.77 12.54 -4.42
C ALA A 493 -3.64 12.16 -3.21
N PHE A 494 -3.09 11.40 -2.26
CA PHE A 494 -3.80 10.79 -1.14
C PHE A 494 -3.55 11.54 0.17
N THR A 495 -2.35 12.08 0.39
CA THR A 495 -2.01 12.91 1.57
C THR A 495 -1.56 14.34 1.19
N PRO A 496 -2.30 15.08 0.32
CA PRO A 496 -1.87 16.36 -0.27
C PRO A 496 -1.59 17.48 0.74
N ASN A 497 -2.02 17.35 2.00
CA ASN A 497 -1.76 18.33 3.05
C ASN A 497 -0.43 18.10 3.78
N MET A 498 0.18 16.91 3.65
CA MET A 498 1.45 16.57 4.30
C MET A 498 2.64 17.23 3.60
N TYR A 499 2.60 17.31 2.27
CA TYR A 499 3.72 17.77 1.45
C TYR A 499 3.45 19.16 0.84
N VAL A 500 4.48 19.99 0.72
CA VAL A 500 4.40 21.27 0.00
C VAL A 500 4.81 21.17 -1.47
N CYS A 501 5.58 20.14 -1.84
CA CYS A 501 5.90 19.76 -3.20
C CYS A 501 6.36 18.29 -3.28
N GLY A 502 6.44 17.75 -4.49
CA GLY A 502 6.95 16.40 -4.75
C GLY A 502 7.95 16.36 -5.91
N VAL A 503 8.83 15.36 -5.88
CA VAL A 503 9.79 15.05 -6.95
C VAL A 503 9.64 13.57 -7.32
N ASP A 504 9.18 13.33 -8.54
CA ASP A 504 8.97 12.02 -9.14
C ASP A 504 10.10 11.71 -10.13
N VAL A 505 10.73 10.54 -9.99
CA VAL A 505 11.74 10.04 -10.93
C VAL A 505 11.29 8.66 -11.44
N VAL A 506 10.94 8.57 -12.72
CA VAL A 506 10.46 7.33 -13.36
C VAL A 506 9.36 6.59 -12.56
N GLY A 507 8.42 7.33 -11.98
CA GLY A 507 7.31 6.77 -11.20
C GLY A 507 6.10 6.37 -12.06
N PRO A 508 5.49 5.19 -11.84
CA PRO A 508 4.25 4.84 -12.48
C PRO A 508 3.09 5.64 -11.90
N SER A 509 2.17 6.10 -12.76
CA SER A 509 1.01 6.91 -12.38
C SER A 509 -0.31 6.16 -12.51
N ASN A 510 -0.34 5.08 -13.31
CA ASN A 510 -1.47 4.17 -13.45
C ASN A 510 -0.97 2.71 -13.47
N ILE A 511 -1.33 1.95 -12.44
CA ILE A 511 -0.77 0.62 -12.21
C ILE A 511 -1.22 -0.35 -13.31
N LYS A 512 -2.40 -0.17 -13.91
CA LYS A 512 -2.87 -1.00 -15.03
C LYS A 512 -2.03 -0.84 -16.29
N THR A 513 -1.61 0.38 -16.63
CA THR A 513 -0.74 0.63 -17.81
C THR A 513 0.70 0.20 -17.55
N LEU A 514 1.21 0.37 -16.31
CA LEU A 514 2.45 -0.24 -15.86
C LEU A 514 2.47 -1.77 -16.08
N LEU A 515 1.46 -2.48 -15.55
CA LEU A 515 1.38 -3.94 -15.67
C LEU A 515 1.31 -4.40 -17.13
N ALA A 516 0.54 -3.69 -17.96
CA ALA A 516 0.43 -3.97 -19.40
C ALA A 516 1.74 -3.77 -20.17
N ALA A 517 2.60 -2.84 -19.73
CA ALA A 517 3.86 -2.52 -20.39
C ALA A 517 5.06 -3.36 -19.93
N THR A 518 4.88 -4.27 -18.96
CA THR A 518 5.96 -5.13 -18.45
C THR A 518 6.64 -5.97 -19.56
N PRO A 519 7.98 -6.05 -19.59
CA PRO A 519 8.72 -6.81 -20.61
C PRO A 519 8.28 -8.27 -20.79
N PRO A 520 8.55 -8.91 -21.96
CA PRO A 520 8.18 -10.30 -22.20
C PRO A 520 8.82 -11.30 -21.21
N ASP A 521 10.08 -11.08 -20.82
CA ASP A 521 10.80 -11.94 -19.87
C ASP A 521 10.37 -11.76 -18.41
N TRP A 522 9.40 -10.88 -18.14
CA TRP A 522 8.84 -10.64 -16.80
C TRP A 522 7.58 -11.47 -16.52
N ASP A 523 7.22 -12.46 -17.34
CA ASP A 523 6.00 -13.28 -17.12
C ASP A 523 5.98 -13.95 -15.72
N ALA A 524 7.13 -14.36 -15.18
CA ALA A 524 7.25 -14.85 -13.81
C ALA A 524 6.89 -13.78 -12.76
N VAL A 525 7.38 -12.56 -12.98
CA VAL A 525 7.20 -11.35 -12.16
C VAL A 525 5.74 -10.88 -12.20
N LYS A 526 5.04 -10.99 -13.35
CA LYS A 526 3.63 -10.60 -13.51
C LYS A 526 2.69 -11.38 -12.57
N LYS A 527 2.91 -12.69 -12.36
CA LYS A 527 2.11 -13.47 -11.39
C LYS A 527 2.33 -12.98 -9.95
N MET A 528 3.58 -12.63 -9.59
CA MET A 528 3.94 -12.10 -8.28
C MET A 528 3.40 -10.67 -8.07
N PHE A 529 3.38 -9.84 -9.11
CA PHE A 529 2.69 -8.54 -9.11
C PHE A 529 1.18 -8.69 -8.90
N ALA A 530 0.51 -9.63 -9.58
CA ALA A 530 -0.93 -9.88 -9.38
C ALA A 530 -1.25 -10.28 -7.92
N LEU A 531 -0.41 -11.12 -7.31
CA LEU A 531 -0.54 -11.52 -5.90
C LEU A 531 -0.32 -10.34 -4.94
N ARG A 532 0.80 -9.61 -5.11
CA ARG A 532 1.30 -8.63 -4.12
C ARG A 532 0.81 -7.20 -4.35
N ILE A 533 0.34 -6.83 -5.54
CA ILE A 533 -0.27 -5.52 -5.84
C ILE A 533 -1.80 -5.60 -5.75
N GLY A 534 -2.41 -6.71 -6.15
CA GLY A 534 -3.86 -6.91 -6.14
C GLY A 534 -4.51 -6.93 -7.54
N PRO A 535 -5.85 -6.96 -7.62
CA PRO A 535 -6.60 -7.31 -8.84
C PRO A 535 -6.67 -6.19 -9.90
N VAL A 536 -5.62 -5.39 -10.06
CA VAL A 536 -5.53 -4.22 -10.98
C VAL A 536 -5.97 -4.53 -12.43
N ALA A 537 -5.73 -5.74 -12.92
CA ALA A 537 -6.11 -6.12 -14.27
C ALA A 537 -7.63 -6.27 -14.44
N SER A 538 -8.30 -6.92 -13.47
CA SER A 538 -9.72 -7.29 -13.48
C SER A 538 -10.64 -6.28 -12.81
N ASP A 539 -10.21 -5.63 -11.73
CA ASP A 539 -10.98 -4.62 -11.00
C ASP A 539 -10.51 -3.19 -11.32
N ILE A 540 -11.36 -2.48 -12.06
CA ILE A 540 -11.14 -1.09 -12.45
C ILE A 540 -11.17 -0.18 -11.21
N ASN A 541 -12.06 -0.41 -10.24
CA ASN A 541 -12.18 0.46 -9.07
C ASN A 541 -10.95 0.33 -8.17
N PHE A 542 -10.41 -0.88 -8.03
CA PHE A 542 -9.15 -1.09 -7.32
C PHE A 542 -7.97 -0.41 -8.02
N ASN A 543 -7.86 -0.53 -9.35
CA ASN A 543 -6.82 0.21 -10.09
C ASN A 543 -6.95 1.73 -9.90
N GLU A 544 -8.16 2.25 -10.03
CA GLU A 544 -8.44 3.69 -9.87
C GLU A 544 -8.14 4.17 -8.46
N SER A 545 -8.46 3.39 -7.41
CA SER A 545 -8.23 3.78 -6.02
C SER A 545 -6.75 3.87 -5.65
N ILE A 546 -5.89 3.03 -6.22
CA ILE A 546 -4.45 3.02 -5.93
C ILE A 546 -3.61 3.86 -6.91
N SER A 547 -4.17 4.29 -8.05
CA SER A 547 -3.40 4.96 -9.12
C SER A 547 -3.51 6.50 -9.07
N PRO A 548 -2.42 7.25 -8.80
CA PRO A 548 -2.44 8.71 -8.69
C PRO A 548 -3.06 9.46 -9.88
N LEU A 549 -2.99 8.89 -11.10
CA LEU A 549 -3.57 9.47 -12.31
C LEU A 549 -5.07 9.82 -12.18
N PHE A 550 -5.84 9.04 -11.44
CA PHE A 550 -7.29 9.27 -11.26
C PHE A 550 -7.60 10.26 -10.14
N HIS A 551 -6.57 10.78 -9.45
CA HIS A 551 -6.68 11.66 -8.30
C HIS A 551 -5.98 13.02 -8.50
N VAL A 552 -5.64 13.39 -9.74
CA VAL A 552 -5.00 14.67 -10.11
C VAL A 552 -5.74 15.93 -9.63
N ASP A 553 -7.06 15.84 -9.38
CA ASP A 553 -7.83 16.93 -8.77
C ASP A 553 -7.41 17.26 -7.33
N LYS A 554 -6.80 16.30 -6.61
CA LYS A 554 -6.27 16.47 -5.25
C LYS A 554 -4.82 16.97 -5.25
N MET A 555 -4.08 16.74 -6.34
CA MET A 555 -2.67 17.07 -6.52
C MET A 555 -2.46 18.58 -6.77
N THR A 556 -2.69 19.38 -5.73
CA THR A 556 -2.61 20.87 -5.76
C THR A 556 -1.23 21.45 -5.47
N LYS A 557 -0.21 20.60 -5.36
CA LYS A 557 1.17 20.99 -4.99
C LYS A 557 2.08 20.94 -6.23
N PRO A 558 3.12 21.78 -6.31
CA PRO A 558 4.10 21.70 -7.38
C PRO A 558 4.76 20.31 -7.46
N LEU A 559 4.93 19.82 -8.68
CA LEU A 559 5.56 18.54 -8.99
C LEU A 559 6.71 18.73 -9.99
N LEU A 560 7.84 18.11 -9.71
CA LEU A 560 8.95 17.93 -10.65
C LEU A 560 9.00 16.46 -11.10
N ILE A 561 9.03 16.20 -12.40
CA ILE A 561 9.11 14.86 -12.98
C ILE A 561 10.42 14.73 -13.78
N GLY A 562 11.20 13.68 -13.51
CA GLY A 562 12.35 13.25 -14.32
C GLY A 562 12.13 11.86 -14.92
N GLN A 563 12.24 11.72 -16.24
CA GLN A 563 12.03 10.45 -16.96
C GLN A 563 13.19 10.15 -17.93
N GLY A 564 13.59 8.89 -18.04
CA GLY A 564 14.42 8.40 -19.14
C GLY A 564 13.57 7.98 -20.34
N LEU A 565 13.98 8.35 -21.56
CA LEU A 565 13.27 8.00 -22.79
C LEU A 565 13.22 6.48 -23.04
N ASN A 566 14.28 5.76 -22.67
CA ASN A 566 14.48 4.35 -23.01
C ASN A 566 14.09 3.40 -21.86
N ASP A 567 13.34 3.89 -20.87
CA ASP A 567 12.96 3.12 -19.67
C ASP A 567 12.07 1.91 -20.04
N PRO A 568 12.53 0.66 -19.81
CA PRO A 568 11.77 -0.54 -20.13
C PRO A 568 10.90 -1.03 -18.97
N ARG A 569 10.98 -0.41 -17.77
CA ARG A 569 10.25 -0.84 -16.56
C ARG A 569 9.05 0.07 -16.29
N VAL A 570 9.27 1.39 -16.36
CA VAL A 570 8.24 2.42 -16.21
C VAL A 570 8.32 3.29 -17.46
N PRO A 571 7.58 2.95 -18.53
CA PRO A 571 7.72 3.64 -19.80
C PRO A 571 7.33 5.11 -19.68
N LYS A 572 7.92 5.94 -20.55
CA LYS A 572 7.67 7.39 -20.65
C LYS A 572 6.18 7.79 -20.65
N SER A 573 5.29 6.92 -21.14
CA SER A 573 3.84 7.13 -21.12
C SER A 573 3.28 7.38 -19.72
N GLU A 574 3.88 6.81 -18.68
CA GLU A 574 3.46 7.01 -17.28
C GLU A 574 3.69 8.45 -16.81
N SER A 575 4.81 9.07 -17.18
CA SER A 575 5.06 10.50 -16.94
C SER A 575 4.22 11.40 -17.86
N ASP A 576 4.06 11.03 -19.14
CA ASP A 576 3.29 11.81 -20.11
C ASP A 576 1.83 11.99 -19.67
N GLN A 577 1.18 10.91 -19.24
CA GLN A 577 -0.23 10.93 -18.86
C GLN A 577 -0.49 11.75 -17.59
N ILE A 578 0.35 11.63 -16.56
CA ILE A 578 0.19 12.38 -15.31
C ILE A 578 0.52 13.86 -15.50
N ALA A 579 1.60 14.19 -16.23
CA ALA A 579 1.95 15.58 -16.54
C ALA A 579 0.81 16.24 -17.34
N LYS A 580 0.26 15.55 -18.35
CA LYS A 580 -0.85 16.09 -19.14
C LYS A 580 -2.13 16.29 -18.32
N ALA A 581 -2.46 15.32 -17.47
CA ALA A 581 -3.63 15.39 -16.60
C ALA A 581 -3.55 16.57 -15.61
N LEU A 582 -2.39 16.76 -14.96
CA LEU A 582 -2.11 17.90 -14.08
C LEU A 582 -2.19 19.25 -14.81
N TYR A 583 -1.59 19.35 -16.00
CA TYR A 583 -1.65 20.55 -16.84
C TYR A 583 -3.09 20.92 -17.23
N LEU A 584 -3.93 19.94 -17.60
CA LEU A 584 -5.34 20.17 -17.93
C LEU A 584 -6.18 20.63 -16.73
N LYS A 585 -5.73 20.37 -15.49
CA LYS A 585 -6.30 20.90 -14.24
C LYS A 585 -5.69 22.23 -13.81
N GLY A 586 -4.76 22.80 -14.58
CA GLY A 586 -4.06 24.05 -14.28
C GLY A 586 -3.01 23.94 -13.18
N GLN A 587 -2.56 22.72 -12.86
CA GLN A 587 -1.55 22.48 -11.82
C GLN A 587 -0.13 22.73 -12.34
N ASN A 588 0.78 23.09 -11.42
CA ASN A 588 2.18 23.37 -11.75
C ASN A 588 3.00 22.07 -11.78
N VAL A 589 3.30 21.60 -12.99
CA VAL A 589 4.17 20.45 -13.23
C VAL A 589 5.35 20.85 -14.13
N GLN A 590 6.57 20.57 -13.67
CA GLN A 590 7.78 20.63 -14.49
C GLN A 590 8.15 19.22 -14.91
N TYR A 591 8.40 18.99 -16.20
CA TYR A 591 8.70 17.65 -16.72
C TYR A 591 9.96 17.67 -17.57
N ILE A 592 10.96 16.88 -17.17
CA ILE A 592 12.26 16.76 -17.82
C ILE A 592 12.43 15.34 -18.36
N LEU A 593 12.77 15.23 -19.64
CA LEU A 593 13.06 13.97 -20.32
C LEU A 593 14.54 13.88 -20.68
N TYR A 594 15.22 12.81 -20.25
CA TYR A 594 16.59 12.49 -20.63
C TYR A 594 16.57 11.48 -21.79
N THR A 595 17.08 11.87 -22.95
CA THR A 595 16.89 11.12 -24.21
C THR A 595 17.82 9.91 -24.37
N ASP A 596 18.86 9.81 -23.56
CA ASP A 596 19.88 8.74 -23.56
C ASP A 596 19.95 7.95 -22.24
N GLU A 597 18.87 8.00 -21.46
CA GLU A 597 18.70 7.27 -20.20
C GLU A 597 17.45 6.39 -20.21
N GLY A 598 17.39 5.45 -19.26
CA GLY A 598 16.26 4.57 -19.00
C GLY A 598 15.74 4.72 -17.57
N HIS A 599 15.69 3.62 -16.81
CA HIS A 599 15.14 3.57 -15.44
C HIS A 599 16.00 4.27 -14.34
N GLY A 600 16.79 5.26 -14.73
CA GLY A 600 17.70 6.02 -13.87
C GLY A 600 18.76 6.76 -14.66
N PHE A 601 19.32 7.83 -14.07
CA PHE A 601 20.31 8.69 -14.71
C PHE A 601 21.73 8.24 -14.34
N HIS A 602 22.43 7.66 -15.29
CA HIS A 602 23.77 7.10 -15.09
C HIS A 602 24.89 7.97 -15.67
N ARG A 603 24.63 8.76 -16.71
CA ARG A 603 25.61 9.72 -17.25
C ARG A 603 25.76 10.90 -16.27
N PRO A 604 26.98 11.26 -15.83
CA PRO A 604 27.17 12.36 -14.87
C PRO A 604 26.55 13.69 -15.29
N PRO A 605 26.60 14.13 -16.58
CA PRO A 605 25.91 15.35 -17.00
C PRO A 605 24.41 15.36 -16.71
N ASN A 606 23.72 14.26 -17.02
CA ASN A 606 22.29 14.09 -16.77
C ASN A 606 22.00 14.07 -15.25
N LYS A 607 22.81 13.34 -14.48
CA LYS A 607 22.65 13.21 -13.03
C LYS A 607 22.84 14.57 -12.32
N ILE A 608 23.85 15.34 -12.72
CA ILE A 608 24.14 16.70 -12.21
C ILE A 608 23.06 17.70 -12.65
N ASP A 609 22.63 17.69 -13.91
CA ASP A 609 21.55 18.55 -14.42
C ASP A 609 20.22 18.29 -13.69
N PHE A 610 19.85 17.02 -13.46
CA PHE A 610 18.64 16.69 -12.70
C PHE A 610 18.74 17.12 -11.24
N ALA A 611 19.89 16.88 -10.59
CA ALA A 611 20.14 17.32 -9.23
C ALA A 611 20.02 18.85 -9.13
N GLN A 612 20.61 19.60 -10.06
CA GLN A 612 20.54 21.06 -10.06
C GLN A 612 19.11 21.58 -10.21
N ARG A 613 18.33 21.05 -11.15
CA ARG A 613 16.92 21.43 -11.34
C ARG A 613 16.07 21.09 -10.12
N THR A 614 16.35 19.96 -9.48
CA THR A 614 15.70 19.55 -8.23
C THR A 614 16.08 20.46 -7.06
N GLU A 615 17.34 20.86 -6.96
CA GLU A 615 17.85 21.79 -5.95
C GLU A 615 17.23 23.19 -6.10
N GLU A 616 17.15 23.72 -7.33
CA GLU A 616 16.47 24.96 -7.69
C GLU A 616 14.97 24.90 -7.33
N PHE A 617 14.29 23.81 -7.73
CA PHE A 617 12.87 23.56 -7.44
C PHE A 617 12.60 23.53 -5.92
N LEU A 618 13.33 22.71 -5.17
CA LEU A 618 13.19 22.57 -3.72
C LEU A 618 13.52 23.89 -3.02
N SER A 619 14.64 24.55 -3.36
CA SER A 619 15.05 25.82 -2.76
C SER A 619 14.01 26.93 -2.99
N SER A 620 13.31 26.93 -4.13
CA SER A 620 12.28 27.93 -4.42
C SER A 620 11.00 27.79 -3.56
N ILE A 621 10.76 26.61 -2.98
CA ILE A 621 9.53 26.26 -2.24
C ILE A 621 9.82 26.12 -0.74
N LEU A 622 10.83 25.32 -0.38
CA LEU A 622 11.23 25.06 1.00
C LEU A 622 12.17 26.14 1.55
N GLY A 623 12.87 26.89 0.68
CA GLY A 623 14.12 27.56 1.05
C GLY A 623 15.24 26.56 1.31
N GLY A 624 16.48 27.04 1.38
CA GLY A 624 17.67 26.21 1.51
C GLY A 624 18.83 26.84 0.75
N LYS A 625 20.02 26.27 0.87
CA LYS A 625 21.16 26.64 0.01
C LYS A 625 20.98 25.99 -1.36
N HIS A 626 21.50 26.60 -2.41
CA HIS A 626 21.71 25.92 -3.69
C HIS A 626 23.10 26.20 -4.26
N ALA A 627 23.66 25.25 -5.01
CA ALA A 627 24.94 25.41 -5.70
C ALA A 627 24.86 26.41 -6.85
N ALA A 628 26.03 26.87 -7.29
CA ALA A 628 26.17 27.49 -8.59
C ALA A 628 25.93 26.45 -9.70
N LYS A 629 25.29 26.89 -10.78
CA LYS A 629 24.96 26.07 -11.95
C LYS A 629 26.20 25.47 -12.61
N ASP A 630 26.18 24.17 -12.87
CA ASP A 630 27.23 23.50 -13.65
C ASP A 630 26.89 23.63 -15.13
N GLU A 631 27.42 24.69 -15.76
CA GLU A 631 27.16 25.01 -17.16
C GLU A 631 27.60 23.91 -18.13
N GLU A 632 28.69 23.18 -17.83
CA GLU A 632 29.18 22.13 -18.73
C GLU A 632 28.32 20.85 -18.59
N ALA A 633 27.90 20.48 -17.38
CA ALA A 633 26.93 19.41 -17.18
C ALA A 633 25.59 19.75 -17.85
N THR A 634 25.10 20.98 -17.69
CA THR A 634 23.87 21.45 -18.37
C THR A 634 24.00 21.37 -19.90
N LYS A 635 25.15 21.75 -20.44
CA LYS A 635 25.45 21.76 -21.89
C LYS A 635 25.66 20.36 -22.50
N THR A 636 26.11 19.39 -21.70
CA THR A 636 26.38 18.01 -22.14
C THR A 636 25.31 16.99 -21.71
N SER A 637 24.32 17.45 -20.93
CA SER A 637 23.08 16.76 -20.59
C SER A 637 22.20 16.56 -21.82
N SER A 638 21.46 15.45 -21.86
CA SER A 638 20.47 15.13 -22.89
C SER A 638 19.06 15.64 -22.56
N ALA A 639 18.94 16.44 -21.49
CA ALA A 639 17.68 16.94 -20.94
C ALA A 639 16.87 17.77 -21.96
N ILE A 640 15.60 17.40 -22.10
CA ILE A 640 14.57 18.17 -22.78
C ILE A 640 13.53 18.56 -21.73
N LEU A 641 13.35 19.87 -21.51
CA LEU A 641 12.20 20.37 -20.77
C LEU A 641 10.97 20.23 -21.66
N ILE A 642 10.01 19.40 -21.24
CA ILE A 642 8.81 19.10 -21.99
C ILE A 642 7.79 20.23 -21.82
N ASP A 643 7.42 20.87 -22.93
CA ASP A 643 6.22 21.69 -22.96
C ASP A 643 4.99 20.78 -22.89
N VAL A 644 4.42 20.70 -21.68
CA VAL A 644 3.25 19.88 -21.34
C VAL A 644 1.98 20.33 -22.09
N SER A 645 1.96 21.58 -22.58
CA SER A 645 0.90 22.03 -23.50
C SER A 645 1.04 21.34 -24.87
N SER A 646 2.27 21.20 -25.37
CA SER A 646 2.61 20.55 -26.64
C SER A 646 2.55 19.01 -26.64
N LEU A 647 2.36 18.37 -25.48
CA LEU A 647 1.99 16.95 -25.39
C LEU A 647 0.62 16.76 -26.07
N GLY A 648 0.65 16.55 -27.38
CA GLY A 648 -0.50 16.31 -28.25
C GLY A 648 -0.63 14.83 -28.61
N PRO A 649 -1.50 14.49 -29.57
CA PRO A 649 -1.56 13.15 -30.15
C PRO A 649 -0.24 12.79 -30.86
N PRO A 650 -0.02 11.50 -31.21
CA PRO A 650 1.25 11.00 -31.72
C PRO A 650 1.77 11.70 -32.98
N PRO A 651 3.08 11.59 -33.31
CA PRO A 651 3.65 12.18 -34.51
C PRO A 651 2.86 11.86 -35.79
N GLY A 652 2.53 12.92 -36.55
CA GLY A 652 1.71 12.81 -37.76
C GLY A 652 0.21 12.97 -37.56
N TRP A 653 -0.26 13.15 -36.31
CA TRP A 653 -1.66 13.42 -35.95
C TRP A 653 -1.87 14.87 -35.48
N GLU A 654 -3.01 15.45 -35.80
CA GLU A 654 -3.49 16.76 -35.32
C GLU A 654 -4.91 16.64 -34.76
N ILE A 655 -5.29 17.50 -33.81
CA ILE A 655 -6.70 17.70 -33.46
C ILE A 655 -7.18 18.92 -34.24
N LEU A 656 -8.23 18.74 -35.07
CA LEU A 656 -8.82 19.81 -35.88
C LEU A 656 -10.32 19.90 -35.62
N THR A 657 -10.87 21.12 -35.59
CA THR A 657 -12.32 21.33 -35.42
C THR A 657 -13.03 21.42 -36.77
N SER A 658 -14.12 20.68 -36.94
CA SER A 658 -14.95 20.70 -38.15
C SER A 658 -15.75 21.99 -38.25
N ARG A 659 -15.48 22.81 -39.28
CA ARG A 659 -16.17 24.10 -39.52
C ARG A 659 -17.70 23.99 -39.69
N SER A 660 -18.21 22.82 -40.11
CA SER A 660 -19.64 22.61 -40.35
C SER A 660 -20.38 21.89 -39.21
N LYS A 661 -19.65 21.23 -38.30
CA LYS A 661 -20.23 20.44 -37.20
C LYS A 661 -19.82 20.88 -35.80
N GLY A 662 -18.79 21.74 -35.67
CA GLY A 662 -18.22 22.15 -34.38
C GLY A 662 -17.49 21.04 -33.61
N LEU A 663 -17.40 19.83 -34.16
CA LEU A 663 -16.77 18.67 -33.51
C LEU A 663 -15.29 18.57 -33.86
N GLU A 664 -14.49 18.19 -32.88
CA GLU A 664 -13.07 17.87 -33.06
C GLU A 664 -12.88 16.49 -33.73
N TYR A 665 -11.84 16.37 -34.55
CA TYR A 665 -11.42 15.11 -35.16
C TYR A 665 -9.90 15.01 -35.16
N TYR A 666 -9.40 13.80 -34.93
CA TYR A 666 -8.02 13.44 -35.17
C TYR A 666 -7.78 13.37 -36.69
N TYR A 667 -6.81 14.14 -37.17
CA TYR A 667 -6.40 14.20 -38.56
C TYR A 667 -4.99 13.66 -38.72
N HIS A 668 -4.82 12.61 -39.50
CA HIS A 668 -3.49 12.07 -39.76
C HIS A 668 -2.91 12.64 -41.07
N LYS A 669 -1.89 13.50 -40.97
CA LYS A 669 -1.28 14.25 -42.09
C LYS A 669 -0.91 13.38 -43.29
N ASN A 670 -0.22 12.27 -43.03
CA ASN A 670 0.37 11.42 -44.08
C ASN A 670 -0.70 10.63 -44.83
N THR A 671 -1.68 10.08 -44.11
CA THR A 671 -2.77 9.29 -44.71
C THR A 671 -3.95 10.15 -45.17
N ARG A 672 -3.99 11.42 -44.78
CA ARG A 672 -5.09 12.39 -44.98
C ARG A 672 -6.45 11.90 -44.44
N LYS A 673 -6.45 10.92 -43.53
CA LYS A 673 -7.67 10.35 -42.96
C LYS A 673 -8.13 11.16 -41.76
N GLN A 674 -9.45 11.36 -41.70
CA GLN A 674 -10.15 12.02 -40.61
C GLN A 674 -10.79 10.95 -39.72
N TYR A 675 -10.59 11.10 -38.42
CA TYR A 675 -11.01 10.15 -37.41
C TYR A 675 -11.72 10.95 -36.32
N TRP A 676 -13.04 10.83 -36.26
CA TRP A 676 -13.87 11.72 -35.45
C TRP A 676 -13.62 11.51 -33.96
N VAL A 677 -13.43 12.59 -33.21
CA VAL A 677 -13.49 12.54 -31.75
C VAL A 677 -14.94 12.80 -31.35
N ASP A 678 -15.35 12.21 -30.24
CA ASP A 678 -16.60 12.55 -29.55
C ASP A 678 -16.20 13.28 -28.27
N LYS A 679 -16.99 14.24 -27.81
CA LYS A 679 -16.64 15.04 -26.62
C LYS A 679 -16.46 14.17 -25.36
N ASP A 680 -17.07 12.99 -25.33
CA ASP A 680 -17.02 12.00 -24.25
C ASP A 680 -16.05 10.81 -24.52
N LEU A 681 -15.16 10.89 -25.52
CA LEU A 681 -14.06 9.94 -25.70
C LEU A 681 -12.77 10.40 -24.96
N PRO A 682 -11.95 9.46 -24.44
CA PRO A 682 -10.60 9.77 -23.96
C PRO A 682 -9.70 10.35 -25.05
N MET A 683 -8.65 11.05 -24.63
CA MET A 683 -7.59 11.49 -25.54
C MET A 683 -6.92 10.26 -26.18
N GLY A 684 -6.70 10.30 -27.50
CA GLY A 684 -6.18 9.18 -28.29
C GLY A 684 -7.25 8.29 -28.92
N TRP A 685 -8.51 8.34 -28.45
CA TRP A 685 -9.58 7.47 -28.95
C TRP A 685 -10.44 8.13 -30.01
N SER A 686 -10.76 7.36 -31.05
CA SER A 686 -11.61 7.78 -32.16
C SER A 686 -12.61 6.69 -32.54
N TYR A 687 -13.46 6.97 -33.53
CA TYR A 687 -14.40 6.00 -34.07
C TYR A 687 -14.57 6.09 -35.59
N ILE A 688 -14.95 4.96 -36.18
CA ILE A 688 -15.47 4.83 -37.55
C ILE A 688 -16.95 4.46 -37.49
N ILE A 689 -17.72 4.88 -38.50
CA ILE A 689 -19.11 4.48 -38.70
C ILE A 689 -19.13 3.52 -39.91
N GLU A 690 -19.75 2.36 -39.75
CA GLU A 690 -19.89 1.38 -40.82
C GLU A 690 -21.27 1.41 -41.50
N GLU A 691 -21.42 0.67 -42.59
CA GLU A 691 -22.72 0.43 -43.22
C GLU A 691 -23.67 -0.19 -42.19
N GLY A 692 -24.85 0.42 -42.00
CA GLY A 692 -25.74 0.15 -40.87
C GLY A 692 -25.59 1.10 -39.67
N HIS A 693 -24.82 2.18 -39.79
CA HIS A 693 -24.70 3.29 -38.81
C HIS A 693 -24.10 2.91 -37.43
N ARG A 694 -23.51 1.73 -37.29
CA ARG A 694 -22.87 1.29 -36.04
C ARG A 694 -21.48 1.91 -35.91
N LYS A 695 -21.16 2.45 -34.73
CA LYS A 695 -19.83 3.01 -34.41
C LYS A 695 -18.89 1.87 -33.94
N ARG A 696 -17.64 1.85 -34.42
CA ARG A 696 -16.52 1.13 -33.80
C ARG A 696 -15.48 2.13 -33.30
N TYR A 697 -15.04 1.95 -32.06
CA TYR A 697 -14.04 2.77 -31.39
C TYR A 697 -12.66 2.09 -31.44
N PHE A 698 -11.58 2.87 -31.42
CA PHE A 698 -10.20 2.41 -31.42
C PHE A 698 -9.27 3.55 -30.98
N ASP A 699 -8.10 3.20 -30.46
CA ASP A 699 -7.00 4.13 -30.24
C ASP A 699 -6.29 4.44 -31.57
N ILE A 700 -5.98 5.71 -31.81
CA ILE A 700 -5.30 6.17 -33.03
C ILE A 700 -3.86 5.65 -33.16
N THR A 701 -3.22 5.24 -32.06
CA THR A 701 -1.89 4.60 -32.06
C THR A 701 -1.93 3.15 -32.54
N ASP A 702 -2.93 2.38 -32.09
CA ASP A 702 -3.10 0.97 -32.43
C ASP A 702 -4.54 0.67 -32.85
N LYS A 703 -4.90 1.13 -34.05
CA LYS A 703 -6.22 0.89 -34.63
C LYS A 703 -6.55 -0.60 -34.78
N ASN A 704 -5.55 -1.48 -34.90
CA ASN A 704 -5.76 -2.88 -35.24
C ASN A 704 -5.92 -3.76 -33.99
N GLY A 705 -5.23 -3.47 -32.88
CA GLY A 705 -5.36 -4.19 -31.61
C GLY A 705 -6.45 -3.65 -30.66
N THR A 706 -6.88 -2.39 -30.79
CA THR A 706 -7.84 -1.75 -29.86
C THR A 706 -9.28 -1.62 -30.38
N LEU A 707 -9.59 -2.30 -31.49
CA LEU A 707 -10.86 -2.16 -32.22
C LEU A 707 -12.06 -2.74 -31.45
N THR A 708 -12.94 -1.89 -30.91
CA THR A 708 -14.07 -2.28 -30.05
C THR A 708 -15.40 -1.63 -30.49
N TYR A 709 -16.54 -2.21 -30.08
CA TYR A 709 -17.87 -1.62 -30.28
C TYR A 709 -18.36 -0.81 -29.07
N THR A 710 -17.71 -0.93 -27.92
CA THR A 710 -18.05 -0.20 -26.68
C THR A 710 -17.40 1.17 -26.69
N LYS A 711 -18.15 2.24 -26.40
CA LYS A 711 -17.61 3.61 -26.32
C LYS A 711 -16.74 3.72 -25.05
N PRO A 712 -15.43 3.98 -25.15
CA PRO A 712 -14.62 4.26 -23.96
C PRO A 712 -15.03 5.62 -23.36
N ALA A 713 -15.05 5.70 -22.04
CA ALA A 713 -15.59 6.85 -21.31
C ALA A 713 -14.51 7.85 -20.89
N LYS A 714 -14.86 9.14 -20.92
CA LYS A 714 -14.03 10.26 -20.47
C LYS A 714 -14.42 10.69 -19.05
N PRO A 715 -13.48 11.01 -18.14
CA PRO A 715 -13.82 11.53 -16.81
C PRO A 715 -14.51 12.90 -16.90
N ASP A 716 -15.58 13.10 -16.12
CA ASP A 716 -16.31 14.37 -16.05
C ASP A 716 -15.53 15.42 -15.23
N THR A 717 -15.53 16.67 -15.69
CA THR A 717 -14.73 17.77 -15.12
C THR A 717 -15.55 19.04 -14.85
N THR A 718 -16.88 18.94 -14.79
CA THR A 718 -17.77 20.12 -14.70
C THR A 718 -18.69 20.17 -13.47
N GLN A 719 -18.23 20.84 -12.39
CA GLN A 719 -19.11 21.61 -11.52
C GLN A 719 -18.39 22.81 -10.88
N GLN A 720 -18.94 24.02 -11.02
CA GLN A 720 -18.39 25.26 -10.47
C GLN A 720 -19.37 25.91 -9.48
N ARG A 721 -18.94 26.05 -8.23
CA ARG A 721 -19.43 26.94 -7.14
C ARG A 721 -20.87 27.48 -7.21
N ARG A 722 -21.71 27.04 -6.26
CA ARG A 722 -22.46 27.95 -5.36
C ARG A 722 -22.33 27.44 -3.92
N GLY A 723 -22.22 28.37 -2.97
CA GLY A 723 -21.88 28.04 -1.58
C GLY A 723 -23.08 27.76 -0.68
N SER A 724 -22.82 27.10 0.45
CA SER A 724 -23.78 26.82 1.52
C SER A 724 -23.08 26.90 2.88
N ASN A 725 -23.73 27.50 3.86
CA ASN A 725 -23.23 27.61 5.23
C ASN A 725 -23.38 26.27 5.96
N SER A 726 -22.48 25.98 6.91
CA SER A 726 -22.40 24.68 7.58
C SER A 726 -23.49 24.44 8.61
N LEU A 727 -23.89 23.17 8.75
CA LEU A 727 -24.99 22.63 9.56
C LEU A 727 -25.04 23.04 11.06
N MET A 728 -23.94 23.58 11.61
CA MET A 728 -23.87 24.04 13.01
C MET A 728 -24.67 25.33 13.28
N ASP A 729 -24.96 26.15 12.27
CA ASP A 729 -25.69 27.42 12.46
C ASP A 729 -27.15 27.23 12.92
N LEU A 730 -27.72 26.04 12.75
CA LEU A 730 -29.13 25.79 13.05
C LEU A 730 -29.42 25.49 14.54
N LEU A 731 -28.40 25.28 15.40
CA LEU A 731 -28.52 24.26 16.46
C LEU A 731 -28.36 24.56 17.95
N SER A 732 -28.61 25.80 18.35
CA SER A 732 -28.91 26.12 19.75
C SER A 732 -30.31 26.72 19.90
N PRO A 733 -31.07 26.38 20.96
CA PRO A 733 -32.38 26.99 21.18
C PRO A 733 -32.22 28.44 21.67
N MET A 734 -32.79 29.39 20.93
CA MET A 734 -33.06 30.74 21.43
C MET A 734 -34.48 30.84 22.00
N PRO A 735 -34.71 31.73 22.99
CA PRO A 735 -35.93 31.70 23.81
C PRO A 735 -37.17 32.19 23.07
N ARG A 736 -38.33 31.79 23.59
CA ARG A 736 -39.67 32.20 23.14
C ARG A 736 -39.79 33.72 23.04
N ASN A 737 -40.48 34.20 22.02
CA ASN A 737 -41.40 35.31 22.19
C ASN A 737 -42.61 35.19 21.25
N GLU A 738 -43.73 35.78 21.64
CA GLU A 738 -45.07 35.42 21.15
C GLU A 738 -45.65 36.42 20.13
N SER A 739 -46.16 35.89 19.01
CA SER A 739 -47.35 36.39 18.29
C SER A 739 -47.24 37.81 17.61
N PRO A 740 -48.30 38.35 16.94
CA PRO A 740 -48.29 38.51 15.48
C PRO A 740 -48.38 39.99 14.98
N PRO A 741 -48.32 40.27 13.66
CA PRO A 741 -48.13 41.65 13.16
C PRO A 741 -49.43 42.45 12.97
N GLN A 742 -49.37 43.76 13.24
CA GLN A 742 -50.23 44.81 12.66
C GLN A 742 -49.47 46.12 12.39
N GLU A 743 -50.09 47.01 11.62
CA GLU A 743 -49.50 48.10 10.81
C GLU A 743 -48.95 49.36 11.54
N PRO A 744 -48.19 50.24 10.84
CA PRO A 744 -47.40 51.34 11.44
C PRO A 744 -48.19 52.67 11.51
N PRO A 745 -47.76 53.74 12.25
CA PRO A 745 -46.70 54.63 11.71
C PRO A 745 -45.83 55.47 12.70
N ALA A 746 -44.76 56.05 12.13
CA ALA A 746 -44.21 57.40 12.37
C ALA A 746 -43.29 57.75 13.58
N LYS A 747 -42.12 58.30 13.20
CA LYS A 747 -41.38 59.45 13.79
C LYS A 747 -40.57 59.30 15.10
N SER A 748 -39.24 59.27 14.91
CA SER A 748 -38.31 60.40 15.17
C SER A 748 -37.18 60.26 16.22
N LEU A 749 -35.97 60.64 15.74
CA LEU A 749 -34.91 61.43 16.40
C LEU A 749 -34.08 60.90 17.61
N LYS A 750 -32.78 60.70 17.31
CA LYS A 750 -31.58 61.35 17.92
C LYS A 750 -30.77 60.66 19.05
N ARG A 751 -29.44 60.71 18.80
CA ARG A 751 -28.25 60.72 19.69
C ARG A 751 -27.87 59.39 20.39
N ALA A 752 -26.61 58.96 20.54
CA ALA A 752 -25.21 59.42 20.29
C ALA A 752 -24.35 59.43 21.60
N HIS A 753 -23.02 59.26 21.41
CA HIS A 753 -21.91 59.02 22.37
C HIS A 753 -21.69 57.54 22.75
N GLU A 754 -20.50 56.91 22.69
CA GLU A 754 -19.05 57.27 22.78
C GLU A 754 -18.41 57.05 24.17
N HIS A 755 -17.12 56.65 24.16
CA HIS A 755 -16.14 56.53 25.26
C HIS A 755 -16.33 55.40 26.31
N ASP A 756 -15.28 54.88 27.00
CA ASP A 756 -13.86 54.69 26.64
C ASP A 756 -13.15 53.72 27.65
N GLU A 757 -11.90 53.38 27.34
CA GLU A 757 -10.81 52.71 28.09
C GLU A 757 -10.84 52.40 29.62
N SER A 758 -10.38 51.15 29.89
CA SER A 758 -9.34 50.76 30.88
C SER A 758 -9.65 50.49 32.38
N SER A 759 -9.11 49.38 32.90
CA SER A 759 -8.02 49.34 33.92
C SER A 759 -7.79 47.93 34.54
N LYS A 760 -6.64 47.71 35.18
CA LYS A 760 -6.17 46.41 35.75
C LYS A 760 -6.19 46.39 37.29
N LYS A 761 -6.43 45.23 37.92
CA LYS A 761 -5.63 44.71 39.07
C LYS A 761 -5.96 43.26 39.50
N ARG A 762 -5.03 42.65 40.25
CA ARG A 762 -4.98 41.23 40.72
C ARG A 762 -5.73 41.02 42.06
N ALA A 763 -6.21 39.80 42.36
CA ALA A 763 -5.50 38.82 43.22
C ALA A 763 -6.39 37.69 43.84
N TYR A 764 -5.75 36.54 44.08
CA TYR A 764 -6.06 35.42 45.01
C TYR A 764 -7.04 34.27 44.63
N GLU A 765 -6.50 33.07 44.88
CA GLU A 765 -7.03 31.68 44.84
C GLU A 765 -7.75 31.31 46.19
N PRO A 766 -8.43 30.14 46.38
CA PRO A 766 -8.16 28.85 45.74
C PRO A 766 -9.33 27.87 45.42
N ASP A 767 -8.97 26.86 44.61
CA ASP A 767 -9.41 25.45 44.54
C ASP A 767 -10.88 25.03 44.28
N GLU A 768 -10.97 23.76 43.87
CA GLU A 768 -12.09 22.82 43.79
C GLU A 768 -13.28 23.06 42.81
N SER A 769 -13.20 22.23 41.76
CA SER A 769 -14.27 21.30 41.37
C SER A 769 -15.30 21.74 40.30
N SER A 770 -15.30 20.92 39.25
CA SER A 770 -16.51 20.35 38.63
C SER A 770 -17.63 21.30 38.16
N ARG A 771 -17.68 21.53 36.84
CA ARG A 771 -18.73 20.99 35.93
C ARG A 771 -18.62 21.65 34.56
N LYS A 772 -18.15 20.91 33.56
CA LYS A 772 -18.95 20.05 32.68
C LYS A 772 -19.67 20.82 31.55
N ARG A 773 -19.18 20.58 30.31
CA ARG A 773 -19.99 20.18 29.12
C ARG A 773 -20.69 21.39 28.40
N PRO A 774 -20.77 21.54 27.03
CA PRO A 774 -20.77 20.41 26.09
C PRO A 774 -20.42 20.46 24.54
N TYR A 775 -20.09 19.27 24.00
CA TYR A 775 -19.49 18.75 22.73
C TYR A 775 -20.35 18.50 21.43
N LYS A 776 -19.74 18.08 20.30
CA LYS A 776 -20.29 17.29 19.12
C LYS A 776 -20.79 17.99 17.83
N ALA A 777 -19.91 18.01 16.82
CA ALA A 777 -19.99 17.28 15.53
C ALA A 777 -21.16 17.51 14.52
N ASP A 778 -20.79 17.68 13.24
CA ASP A 778 -21.22 16.85 12.06
C ASP A 778 -22.55 17.11 11.25
N ASP A 779 -22.54 17.20 9.89
CA ASP A 779 -23.37 16.51 8.81
C ASP A 779 -23.28 17.04 7.37
N ASN A 780 -23.31 16.04 6.50
CA ASN A 780 -22.89 15.90 5.13
C ASN A 780 -24.07 15.93 4.16
N SER A 781 -23.73 15.98 2.87
CA SER A 781 -24.42 15.47 1.69
C SER A 781 -25.94 15.18 1.73
N ASN A 782 -26.78 15.75 0.86
CA ASN A 782 -26.70 15.80 -0.61
C ASN A 782 -26.78 14.43 -1.32
N LYS A 783 -27.62 14.39 -2.35
CA LYS A 783 -27.85 13.39 -3.42
C LYS A 783 -28.85 14.08 -4.39
N GLN A 784 -29.41 13.52 -5.46
CA GLN A 784 -29.28 12.21 -6.10
C GLN A 784 -28.22 12.18 -7.22
N ALA A 785 -28.46 11.28 -8.18
CA ALA A 785 -28.12 11.35 -9.61
C ALA A 785 -26.88 10.56 -10.05
N TYR A 786 -26.89 9.27 -9.70
CA TYR A 786 -26.08 8.23 -10.34
C TYR A 786 -26.88 6.91 -10.44
N GLU A 787 -27.83 6.84 -11.37
CA GLU A 787 -28.51 5.59 -11.77
C GLU A 787 -28.49 5.50 -13.31
N ALA A 788 -27.55 4.74 -13.88
CA ALA A 788 -27.55 4.26 -15.29
C ALA A 788 -26.34 3.39 -15.69
N ASP A 789 -25.20 3.44 -14.99
CA ASP A 789 -23.98 2.64 -15.31
C ASP A 789 -23.90 1.31 -14.53
N GLU A 790 -25.06 0.79 -14.12
CA GLU A 790 -25.17 -0.24 -13.08
C GLU A 790 -25.05 -1.68 -13.60
N SER A 791 -25.21 -1.90 -14.90
CA SER A 791 -25.23 -3.24 -15.52
C SER A 791 -23.83 -3.79 -15.83
N SER A 792 -22.88 -2.95 -16.24
CA SER A 792 -21.48 -3.32 -16.52
C SER A 792 -20.74 -3.77 -15.26
N ARG A 793 -21.04 -3.11 -14.13
CA ARG A 793 -20.45 -3.39 -12.81
C ARG A 793 -20.77 -4.79 -12.27
N LYS A 794 -21.75 -5.52 -12.81
CA LYS A 794 -22.20 -6.82 -12.26
C LYS A 794 -21.30 -8.04 -12.55
N ARG A 795 -20.26 -7.93 -13.39
CA ARG A 795 -19.43 -9.11 -13.78
C ARG A 795 -17.96 -9.13 -13.33
N ALA A 796 -17.48 -8.07 -12.68
CA ALA A 796 -16.11 -7.96 -12.17
C ALA A 796 -16.05 -7.72 -10.64
N ARG A 797 -17.15 -7.97 -9.93
CA ARG A 797 -17.41 -7.44 -8.58
C ARG A 797 -17.38 -8.48 -7.45
N VAL A 798 -16.85 -9.67 -7.70
CA VAL A 798 -16.83 -10.77 -6.72
C VAL A 798 -15.57 -10.71 -5.85
N ASP A 799 -14.39 -10.47 -6.43
CA ASP A 799 -13.11 -10.82 -5.77
C ASP A 799 -12.44 -9.69 -4.95
N ASN A 800 -13.13 -8.59 -4.66
CA ASN A 800 -12.56 -7.48 -3.87
C ASN A 800 -13.64 -6.62 -3.17
N ALA A 801 -14.69 -7.27 -2.66
CA ALA A 801 -15.68 -6.59 -1.83
C ALA A 801 -15.07 -6.20 -0.47
N MET A 802 -15.28 -4.96 -0.02
CA MET A 802 -15.12 -4.62 1.40
C MET A 802 -15.97 -5.59 2.23
N THR A 803 -15.47 -6.07 3.36
CA THR A 803 -16.30 -6.95 4.20
C THR A 803 -17.52 -6.16 4.71
N ASP A 804 -18.63 -6.84 4.93
CA ASP A 804 -19.89 -6.17 5.30
C ASP A 804 -19.76 -5.38 6.61
N GLN A 805 -18.88 -5.80 7.53
CA GLN A 805 -18.52 -5.06 8.75
C GLN A 805 -17.72 -3.78 8.45
N GLN A 806 -16.83 -3.79 7.44
CA GLN A 806 -16.10 -2.58 7.01
C GLN A 806 -17.04 -1.58 6.34
N GLN A 807 -17.93 -2.05 5.46
CA GLN A 807 -18.99 -1.21 4.87
C GLN A 807 -19.85 -0.57 5.96
N THR A 808 -20.21 -1.35 6.98
CA THR A 808 -20.97 -0.89 8.16
C THR A 808 -20.21 0.17 8.96
N ALA A 809 -18.93 -0.06 9.26
CA ALA A 809 -18.10 0.86 10.02
C ALA A 809 -17.89 2.21 9.30
N GLU A 810 -17.62 2.17 8.00
CA GLU A 810 -17.46 3.38 7.17
C GLU A 810 -18.81 4.12 7.02
N PHE A 811 -19.90 3.42 6.74
CA PHE A 811 -21.23 4.02 6.65
C PHE A 811 -21.60 4.79 7.92
N TYR A 812 -21.51 4.16 9.10
CA TYR A 812 -21.83 4.82 10.37
C TYR A 812 -20.81 5.87 10.84
N SER A 813 -19.59 5.87 10.29
CA SER A 813 -18.60 6.94 10.48
C SER A 813 -18.83 8.12 9.54
N SER A 814 -19.33 7.87 8.33
CA SER A 814 -19.62 8.89 7.30
C SER A 814 -20.96 9.61 7.51
N LEU A 815 -21.94 8.93 8.11
CA LEU A 815 -23.12 9.57 8.69
C LEU A 815 -22.67 10.50 9.79
N GLN A 816 -22.88 11.78 9.61
CA GLN A 816 -22.44 12.81 10.52
C GLN A 816 -23.67 13.18 11.46
N ARG A 817 -24.16 14.42 11.67
CA ARG A 817 -25.22 14.74 12.68
C ARG A 817 -26.18 15.96 12.48
N ALA A 818 -27.25 15.78 11.69
CA ALA A 818 -28.32 16.78 11.47
C ALA A 818 -29.03 17.42 12.70
N SER A 819 -29.75 18.51 12.43
CA SER A 819 -30.20 19.49 13.41
C SER A 819 -31.46 19.05 14.21
N THR A 820 -31.54 19.36 15.51
CA THR A 820 -32.76 19.39 16.35
C THR A 820 -33.97 20.13 15.74
N GLY A 821 -33.79 21.02 14.75
CA GLY A 821 -34.91 21.56 13.96
C GLY A 821 -35.40 20.52 12.96
N ASP A 822 -34.50 20.09 12.06
CA ASP A 822 -34.76 19.14 10.97
C ASP A 822 -35.27 17.77 11.45
N ARG A 823 -35.02 17.41 12.72
CA ARG A 823 -35.57 16.18 13.30
C ARG A 823 -37.08 16.08 13.24
N ALA A 824 -37.81 17.19 13.29
CA ALA A 824 -39.27 17.17 13.14
C ALA A 824 -39.72 16.97 11.68
N ASP A 825 -38.83 17.24 10.72
CA ASP A 825 -39.07 17.17 9.28
C ASP A 825 -38.62 15.83 8.66
N SER A 826 -37.86 15.01 9.40
CA SER A 826 -37.52 13.61 9.08
C SER A 826 -38.77 12.79 8.75
N LEU A 827 -38.81 12.18 7.56
CA LEU A 827 -39.94 11.34 7.13
C LEU A 827 -40.10 10.07 7.98
N LEU A 828 -39.07 9.71 8.75
CA LEU A 828 -39.04 8.58 9.68
C LEU A 828 -39.07 9.00 11.16
N TYR A 829 -39.52 10.22 11.47
CA TYR A 829 -39.50 10.74 12.85
C TYR A 829 -40.25 9.85 13.85
N HIS A 830 -41.50 9.47 13.56
CA HIS A 830 -42.30 8.68 14.50
C HIS A 830 -41.82 7.22 14.55
N MET A 831 -41.34 6.66 13.43
CA MET A 831 -40.62 5.38 13.39
C MET A 831 -39.39 5.38 14.31
N ARG A 832 -38.54 6.41 14.24
CA ARG A 832 -37.36 6.55 15.11
C ARG A 832 -37.74 6.78 16.57
N ALA A 833 -38.83 7.51 16.84
CA ALA A 833 -39.38 7.67 18.18
C ALA A 833 -39.89 6.33 18.73
N MET A 834 -40.58 5.52 17.92
CA MET A 834 -41.04 4.17 18.26
C MET A 834 -39.87 3.25 18.62
N ASN A 835 -38.85 3.16 17.76
CA ASN A 835 -37.65 2.35 18.05
C ASN A 835 -36.99 2.77 19.38
N ASN A 836 -36.90 4.07 19.65
CA ASN A 836 -36.41 4.58 20.93
C ASN A 836 -37.33 4.24 22.13
N TRP A 837 -38.64 4.20 21.93
CA TRP A 837 -39.60 3.80 22.95
C TRP A 837 -39.48 2.30 23.27
N ILE A 838 -39.43 1.44 22.23
CA ILE A 838 -39.23 -0.01 22.38
C ILE A 838 -37.94 -0.30 23.15
N LYS A 839 -36.81 0.30 22.76
CA LYS A 839 -35.55 0.23 23.53
C LYS A 839 -35.74 0.65 24.99
N SER A 840 -36.48 1.73 25.24
CA SER A 840 -36.72 2.25 26.61
C SER A 840 -37.60 1.32 27.45
N VAL A 841 -38.60 0.65 26.84
CA VAL A 841 -39.44 -0.34 27.51
C VAL A 841 -38.62 -1.60 27.79
N LEU A 842 -37.93 -2.16 26.78
CA LEU A 842 -37.12 -3.38 26.93
C LEU A 842 -36.06 -3.22 28.04
N ILE A 843 -35.35 -2.08 28.06
CA ILE A 843 -34.39 -1.74 29.13
C ILE A 843 -35.09 -1.67 30.51
N ARG A 844 -36.27 -1.03 30.61
CA ARG A 844 -37.02 -0.92 31.88
C ARG A 844 -37.59 -2.23 32.41
N GLU A 845 -37.93 -3.17 31.53
CA GLU A 845 -38.53 -4.46 31.91
C GLU A 845 -37.47 -5.52 32.21
N LYS A 846 -36.27 -5.42 31.63
CA LYS A 846 -35.22 -6.44 31.75
C LYS A 846 -34.01 -6.02 32.59
N CYS A 847 -33.69 -4.72 32.70
CA CYS A 847 -32.58 -4.25 33.54
C CYS A 847 -33.07 -3.92 34.95
N SER A 848 -32.50 -4.56 35.98
CA SER A 848 -32.64 -4.10 37.36
C SER A 848 -31.80 -2.84 37.61
N THR A 849 -32.15 -2.09 38.66
CA THR A 849 -31.32 -0.98 39.16
C THR A 849 -29.96 -1.49 39.63
N ASN A 850 -28.92 -0.68 39.48
CA ASN A 850 -27.53 -0.95 39.91
C ASN A 850 -26.77 -2.04 39.10
N CYS A 851 -27.32 -2.54 38.00
CA CYS A 851 -26.59 -3.44 37.09
C CYS A 851 -25.34 -2.81 36.45
N ARG A 852 -24.34 -3.62 36.15
CA ARG A 852 -23.23 -3.33 35.23
C ARG A 852 -23.64 -3.78 33.82
N VAL A 853 -23.55 -2.88 32.84
CA VAL A 853 -24.07 -3.09 31.48
C VAL A 853 -22.97 -3.04 30.43
N LEU A 854 -22.97 -4.00 29.51
CA LEU A 854 -22.18 -4.00 28.28
C LEU A 854 -23.13 -3.76 27.10
N ASP A 855 -23.05 -2.59 26.46
CA ASP A 855 -23.88 -2.18 25.33
C ASP A 855 -23.03 -2.32 24.04
N LEU A 856 -23.30 -3.38 23.28
CA LEU A 856 -22.60 -3.76 22.05
C LEU A 856 -23.23 -3.04 20.84
N ALA A 857 -22.39 -2.55 19.93
CA ALA A 857 -22.77 -1.63 18.86
C ALA A 857 -23.53 -0.39 19.40
N CYS A 858 -22.98 0.24 20.44
CA CYS A 858 -23.61 1.37 21.14
C CYS A 858 -23.72 2.67 20.31
N GLY A 859 -23.05 2.70 19.16
CA GLY A 859 -23.01 3.79 18.19
C GLY A 859 -22.67 5.12 18.82
N LYS A 860 -23.36 6.17 18.35
CA LYS A 860 -23.18 7.56 18.79
C LYS A 860 -23.56 7.83 20.25
N GLY A 861 -23.75 6.81 21.09
CA GLY A 861 -24.22 6.91 22.48
C GLY A 861 -25.73 7.17 22.58
N GLY A 862 -26.53 6.48 21.76
CA GLY A 862 -27.98 6.67 21.68
C GLY A 862 -28.72 6.37 22.99
N ASP A 863 -28.31 5.30 23.65
CA ASP A 863 -29.08 4.64 24.70
C ASP A 863 -28.56 4.91 26.12
N MET A 864 -27.38 5.55 26.27
CA MET A 864 -26.80 5.93 27.57
C MET A 864 -27.77 6.66 28.51
N MET A 865 -28.65 7.53 27.99
CA MET A 865 -29.66 8.22 28.81
C MET A 865 -30.81 7.31 29.29
N LYS A 866 -31.03 6.17 28.64
CA LYS A 866 -31.99 5.13 29.07
C LYS A 866 -31.38 4.34 30.23
N TRP A 867 -30.13 3.91 30.09
CA TRP A 867 -29.33 3.28 31.13
C TRP A 867 -29.17 4.15 32.38
N ALA A 868 -28.79 5.42 32.22
CA ALA A 868 -28.68 6.38 33.33
C ALA A 868 -30.02 6.62 34.06
N LYS A 869 -31.17 6.45 33.38
CA LYS A 869 -32.50 6.49 33.99
C LYS A 869 -32.88 5.18 34.70
N GLN A 870 -32.21 4.06 34.43
CA GLN A 870 -32.31 2.83 35.22
C GLN A 870 -31.34 2.79 36.41
N ASN A 871 -30.50 3.82 36.58
CA ASN A 871 -29.52 3.89 37.67
C ASN A 871 -28.59 2.66 37.70
N VAL A 872 -28.02 2.33 36.53
CA VAL A 872 -26.96 1.33 36.37
C VAL A 872 -25.69 1.78 37.11
N SER A 873 -24.90 0.83 37.62
CA SER A 873 -23.68 1.11 38.37
C SER A 873 -22.50 1.44 37.47
N MET A 874 -22.41 0.78 36.31
CA MET A 874 -21.37 0.98 35.29
C MET A 874 -21.92 0.63 33.90
N TYR A 875 -21.40 1.30 32.87
CA TYR A 875 -21.71 1.05 31.48
C TYR A 875 -20.43 0.98 30.66
N MET A 876 -20.27 -0.08 29.89
CA MET A 876 -19.28 -0.20 28.83
C MET A 876 -20.00 -0.19 27.49
N GLY A 877 -19.69 0.78 26.62
CA GLY A 877 -20.17 0.78 25.23
C GLY A 877 -19.08 0.27 24.30
N VAL A 878 -19.38 -0.70 23.45
CA VAL A 878 -18.45 -1.16 22.40
C VAL A 878 -19.01 -0.78 21.03
N ASP A 879 -18.17 -0.29 20.12
CA ASP A 879 -18.55 -0.04 18.74
C ASP A 879 -17.36 -0.19 17.78
N ILE A 880 -17.62 -0.48 16.51
CA ILE A 880 -16.59 -0.59 15.48
C ILE A 880 -16.20 0.79 14.91
N ALA A 881 -17.12 1.75 14.91
CA ALA A 881 -16.93 3.08 14.34
C ALA A 881 -16.36 4.06 15.37
N GLN A 882 -15.07 4.39 15.27
CA GLN A 882 -14.39 5.36 16.14
C GLN A 882 -15.13 6.70 16.20
N GLY A 883 -15.54 7.23 15.03
CA GLY A 883 -16.28 8.50 14.95
C GLY A 883 -17.58 8.47 15.75
N SER A 884 -18.25 7.31 15.83
CA SER A 884 -19.42 7.12 16.69
C SER A 884 -19.07 7.13 18.19
N LEU A 885 -17.93 6.58 18.59
CA LEU A 885 -17.49 6.59 19.98
C LEU A 885 -17.00 7.97 20.44
N GLU A 886 -16.27 8.72 19.61
CA GLU A 886 -15.98 10.14 19.84
C GLU A 886 -17.27 10.94 20.01
N ASP A 887 -18.27 10.64 19.18
CA ASP A 887 -19.62 11.16 19.33
C ASP A 887 -20.23 10.75 20.70
N ALA A 888 -20.04 9.51 21.18
CA ALA A 888 -20.52 9.05 22.48
C ALA A 888 -19.82 9.75 23.65
N VAL A 889 -18.47 9.86 23.62
CA VAL A 889 -17.65 10.72 24.50
C VAL A 889 -18.25 12.11 24.53
N GLY A 890 -18.71 12.61 23.39
CA GLY A 890 -19.36 13.89 23.31
C GLY A 890 -20.73 13.99 23.97
N ARG A 891 -21.57 12.94 23.97
CA ARG A 891 -22.89 12.98 24.65
C ARG A 891 -22.75 12.81 26.14
N ILE A 892 -21.80 11.97 26.54
CA ILE A 892 -21.23 11.94 27.88
C ILE A 892 -20.85 13.39 28.16
N GLN A 893 -19.80 13.93 27.55
CA GLN A 893 -19.42 15.34 27.59
C GLN A 893 -20.51 16.36 27.15
N LYS A 894 -21.81 16.02 26.96
CA LYS A 894 -22.93 16.97 26.97
C LYS A 894 -23.79 16.94 28.24
N ASN A 895 -23.97 15.79 28.87
CA ASN A 895 -25.01 15.61 29.88
C ASN A 895 -24.44 15.49 31.31
N ARG A 896 -25.01 16.23 32.28
CA ARG A 896 -24.55 16.20 33.69
C ARG A 896 -24.75 14.84 34.37
N GLN A 897 -25.83 14.11 34.03
CA GLN A 897 -26.19 12.79 34.58
C GLN A 897 -25.24 11.70 34.06
N LEU A 898 -25.01 11.64 32.74
CA LEU A 898 -24.02 10.74 32.09
C LEU A 898 -22.55 11.01 32.49
N SER A 899 -22.33 11.85 33.49
CA SER A 899 -21.01 12.24 33.99
C SER A 899 -20.71 11.75 35.38
N GLN A 900 -21.76 11.26 36.05
CA GLN A 900 -21.72 10.74 37.42
C GLN A 900 -21.91 9.22 37.41
N MET A 901 -22.20 8.69 36.23
CA MET A 901 -22.23 7.28 35.88
C MET A 901 -20.83 6.86 35.42
N ASP A 902 -20.36 5.70 35.87
CA ASP A 902 -19.12 5.12 35.35
C ASP A 902 -19.36 4.67 33.90
N VAL A 903 -18.56 5.22 32.98
CA VAL A 903 -18.71 5.01 31.55
C VAL A 903 -17.35 4.75 30.93
N GLN A 904 -17.27 3.60 30.28
CA GLN A 904 -16.16 3.14 29.46
C GLN A 904 -16.66 2.98 28.04
N LEU A 905 -15.85 3.34 27.06
CA LEU A 905 -16.12 3.12 25.64
C LEU A 905 -14.93 2.36 25.04
N VAL A 906 -15.19 1.42 24.14
CA VAL A 906 -14.17 0.55 23.54
C VAL A 906 -14.40 0.49 22.03
N GLN A 907 -13.37 0.77 21.24
CA GLN A 907 -13.37 0.52 19.82
C GLN A 907 -12.98 -0.93 19.55
N GLY A 908 -13.84 -1.69 18.86
CA GLY A 908 -13.56 -3.08 18.54
C GLY A 908 -14.56 -3.70 17.58
N ASP A 909 -14.06 -4.49 16.63
CA ASP A 909 -14.86 -5.37 15.78
C ASP A 909 -15.22 -6.64 16.56
N LEU A 910 -16.47 -6.76 16.98
CA LEU A 910 -16.96 -7.86 17.84
C LEU A 910 -16.91 -9.24 17.17
N GLY A 911 -16.70 -9.31 15.84
CA GLY A 911 -16.42 -10.56 15.13
C GLY A 911 -14.93 -10.93 15.09
N LYS A 912 -14.02 -10.02 15.47
CA LYS A 912 -12.56 -10.19 15.34
C LYS A 912 -11.75 -9.99 16.62
N VAL A 913 -12.25 -9.26 17.63
CA VAL A 913 -11.48 -8.94 18.85
C VAL A 913 -12.09 -9.51 20.15
N SER A 914 -11.22 -9.85 21.09
CA SER A 914 -11.50 -10.40 22.41
C SER A 914 -11.33 -9.36 23.51
N LEU A 915 -12.44 -8.94 24.13
CA LEU A 915 -12.45 -7.93 25.21
C LEU A 915 -11.68 -8.34 26.50
N LEU A 916 -11.20 -9.59 26.60
CA LEU A 916 -10.39 -10.07 27.73
C LEU A 916 -8.89 -10.21 27.42
N GLN A 917 -8.51 -10.22 26.14
CA GLN A 917 -7.17 -10.60 25.69
C GLN A 917 -6.49 -9.50 24.89
N ASP A 918 -7.26 -8.74 24.11
CA ASP A 918 -6.70 -7.77 23.16
C ASP A 918 -6.55 -6.38 23.78
N THR A 919 -5.50 -5.68 23.36
CA THR A 919 -5.27 -4.27 23.72
C THR A 919 -6.06 -3.38 22.77
N LEU A 920 -7.23 -2.91 23.19
CA LEU A 920 -8.14 -2.10 22.39
C LEU A 920 -8.04 -0.60 22.72
N TYR A 921 -8.47 0.23 21.77
CA TYR A 921 -8.57 1.68 21.96
C TYR A 921 -9.82 2.01 22.76
N CYS A 922 -9.63 2.58 23.95
CA CYS A 922 -10.66 2.78 24.95
C CYS A 922 -10.76 4.25 25.36
N TRP A 923 -11.95 4.70 25.74
CA TRP A 923 -12.16 5.98 26.44
C TRP A 923 -12.79 5.75 27.81
N ASN A 924 -12.29 6.43 28.83
CA ASN A 924 -13.00 6.58 30.09
C ASN A 924 -12.82 8.00 30.66
N ALA A 925 -13.64 8.40 31.64
CA ALA A 925 -13.64 9.76 32.15
C ALA A 925 -12.36 10.17 32.93
N LYS A 926 -11.59 9.20 33.44
CA LYS A 926 -10.36 9.38 34.23
C LYS A 926 -9.13 9.44 33.31
N ASP A 927 -8.98 8.45 32.45
CA ASP A 927 -7.77 8.22 31.64
C ASP A 927 -7.89 8.79 30.21
N GLN A 928 -9.05 9.37 29.85
CA GLN A 928 -9.39 9.82 28.49
C GLN A 928 -9.22 8.68 27.47
N TRP A 929 -8.74 8.97 26.26
CA TRP A 929 -8.44 7.96 25.23
C TRP A 929 -7.11 7.26 25.53
N HIS A 930 -7.11 5.94 25.60
CA HIS A 930 -5.97 5.10 26.01
C HIS A 930 -6.03 3.71 25.34
N HIS A 931 -4.88 3.04 25.21
CA HIS A 931 -4.79 1.67 24.68
C HIS A 931 -4.65 0.66 25.82
N ALA A 932 -5.75 0.42 26.52
CA ALA A 932 -5.89 -0.69 27.46
C ALA A 932 -7.39 -0.91 27.72
N VAL A 933 -7.90 -2.13 27.55
CA VAL A 933 -9.21 -2.48 28.09
C VAL A 933 -9.09 -2.45 29.63
N PRO A 934 -9.91 -1.67 30.36
CA PRO A 934 -9.85 -1.66 31.83
C PRO A 934 -10.06 -3.07 32.36
N VAL A 935 -9.16 -3.55 33.24
CA VAL A 935 -9.02 -4.98 33.60
C VAL A 935 -10.39 -5.64 33.90
N LEU A 936 -10.90 -6.38 32.92
CA LEU A 936 -12.13 -7.15 33.01
C LEU A 936 -11.79 -8.56 33.50
N ALA A 937 -12.47 -9.01 34.55
CA ALA A 937 -12.56 -10.43 34.86
C ALA A 937 -13.70 -11.06 34.05
N PRO A 938 -13.70 -12.40 33.84
CA PRO A 938 -14.90 -13.11 33.44
C PRO A 938 -16.07 -12.74 34.37
N TYR A 939 -17.27 -12.66 33.79
CA TYR A 939 -18.52 -12.31 34.49
C TYR A 939 -18.59 -10.87 35.02
N SER A 940 -17.93 -9.92 34.34
CA SER A 940 -17.90 -8.50 34.74
C SER A 940 -19.23 -7.73 34.57
N PHE A 941 -20.25 -8.29 33.90
CA PHE A 941 -21.48 -7.58 33.56
C PHE A 941 -22.74 -8.38 33.94
N ASP A 942 -23.75 -7.72 34.52
CA ASP A 942 -25.04 -8.33 34.82
C ASP A 942 -25.95 -8.42 33.58
N MET A 943 -25.76 -7.48 32.65
CA MET A 943 -26.54 -7.37 31.42
C MET A 943 -25.67 -7.03 30.20
N VAL A 944 -25.96 -7.68 29.08
CA VAL A 944 -25.49 -7.30 27.75
C VAL A 944 -26.67 -6.79 26.92
N SER A 945 -26.42 -5.82 26.06
CA SER A 945 -27.38 -5.24 25.13
C SER A 945 -26.79 -5.19 23.72
N MET A 946 -27.55 -5.50 22.68
CA MET A 946 -27.18 -5.26 21.28
C MET A 946 -28.40 -4.91 20.43
N GLN A 947 -28.60 -3.62 20.16
CA GLN A 947 -29.91 -3.11 19.71
C GLN A 947 -29.85 -2.57 18.27
N PHE A 948 -30.58 -3.24 17.36
CA PHE A 948 -30.61 -3.00 15.90
C PHE A 948 -29.32 -3.38 15.14
N SER A 949 -28.36 -4.05 15.79
CA SER A 949 -27.11 -4.48 15.14
C SER A 949 -26.84 -5.99 15.27
N PHE A 950 -27.74 -6.76 15.90
CA PHE A 950 -27.51 -8.17 16.21
C PHE A 950 -27.35 -9.05 14.96
N HIS A 951 -28.02 -8.71 13.86
CA HIS A 951 -27.87 -9.42 12.57
C HIS A 951 -26.45 -9.35 11.99
N TYR A 952 -25.66 -8.28 12.22
CA TYR A 952 -24.31 -8.17 11.66
C TYR A 952 -23.33 -9.23 12.21
N MET A 953 -23.66 -9.93 13.31
CA MET A 953 -22.82 -10.99 13.89
C MET A 953 -22.92 -12.33 13.15
N PHE A 954 -23.81 -12.45 12.17
CA PHE A 954 -24.11 -13.70 11.46
C PHE A 954 -23.62 -13.67 10.00
N CYS A 955 -22.63 -12.83 9.72
CA CYS A 955 -21.94 -12.80 8.44
C CYS A 955 -21.26 -14.14 8.12
N ASP A 956 -20.49 -14.64 9.09
CA ASP A 956 -19.73 -15.88 9.00
C ASP A 956 -19.73 -16.60 10.35
N HIS A 957 -19.31 -17.87 10.35
CA HIS A 957 -19.30 -18.71 11.55
C HIS A 957 -18.31 -18.22 12.62
N GLN A 958 -17.17 -17.66 12.23
CA GLN A 958 -16.15 -17.17 13.16
C GLN A 958 -16.63 -15.94 13.92
N SER A 959 -17.24 -14.97 13.24
CA SER A 959 -17.86 -13.79 13.82
C SER A 959 -18.96 -14.16 14.82
N ALA A 960 -19.86 -15.07 14.46
CA ALA A 960 -20.91 -15.55 15.35
C ALA A 960 -20.34 -16.27 16.57
N HIS A 961 -19.35 -17.14 16.38
CA HIS A 961 -18.67 -17.86 17.46
C HIS A 961 -17.94 -16.92 18.42
N LEU A 962 -17.22 -15.91 17.93
CA LEU A 962 -16.51 -14.95 18.80
C LEU A 962 -17.49 -14.06 19.58
N PHE A 963 -18.59 -13.64 18.94
CA PHE A 963 -19.66 -12.90 19.58
C PHE A 963 -20.28 -13.69 20.76
N PHE A 964 -20.68 -14.94 20.54
CA PHE A 964 -21.24 -15.78 21.60
C PHE A 964 -20.21 -16.14 22.69
N ASN A 965 -18.92 -16.28 22.34
CA ASN A 965 -17.85 -16.41 23.33
C ASN A 965 -17.72 -15.17 24.21
N THR A 966 -17.85 -13.97 23.63
CA THR A 966 -17.89 -12.71 24.40
C THR A 966 -19.09 -12.69 25.35
N LEU A 967 -20.30 -13.01 24.88
CA LEU A 967 -21.49 -13.11 25.74
C LEU A 967 -21.29 -14.10 26.91
N ARG A 968 -20.79 -15.30 26.60
CA ARG A 968 -20.56 -16.37 27.58
C ARG A 968 -19.49 -15.97 28.62
N SER A 969 -18.47 -15.24 28.21
CA SER A 969 -17.37 -14.81 29.10
C SER A 969 -17.74 -13.59 29.94
N MET A 970 -18.61 -12.71 29.45
CA MET A 970 -18.97 -11.44 30.10
C MET A 970 -20.13 -11.53 31.09
N LEU A 971 -21.10 -12.42 30.85
CA LEU A 971 -22.27 -12.61 31.72
C LEU A 971 -22.04 -13.72 32.76
N PRO A 972 -22.35 -13.53 34.05
CA PRO A 972 -22.48 -14.63 35.00
C PRO A 972 -23.69 -15.51 34.63
N PRO A 973 -23.79 -16.74 35.16
CA PRO A 973 -25.05 -17.46 35.22
C PRO A 973 -26.15 -16.59 35.85
N GLY A 974 -27.34 -16.60 35.26
CA GLY A 974 -28.40 -15.66 35.63
C GLY A 974 -28.24 -14.25 35.04
N GLY A 975 -27.17 -13.94 34.30
CA GLY A 975 -27.02 -12.71 33.53
C GLY A 975 -28.00 -12.64 32.34
N THR A 976 -28.30 -11.44 31.86
CA THR A 976 -29.34 -11.22 30.84
C THR A 976 -28.77 -10.57 29.57
N PHE A 977 -29.05 -11.13 28.40
CA PHE A 977 -28.75 -10.50 27.10
C PHE A 977 -30.05 -10.00 26.47
N ILE A 978 -30.11 -8.73 26.05
CA ILE A 978 -31.25 -8.17 25.30
C ILE A 978 -30.82 -7.70 23.91
N ALA A 979 -31.61 -8.02 22.89
CA ALA A 979 -31.35 -7.61 21.52
C ALA A 979 -32.60 -7.13 20.78
N THR A 980 -32.38 -6.40 19.69
CA THR A 980 -33.40 -6.13 18.67
C THR A 980 -32.81 -6.40 17.31
N THR A 981 -33.56 -7.09 16.46
CA THR A 981 -33.15 -7.51 15.12
C THR A 981 -34.38 -7.69 14.23
N ILE A 982 -34.17 -7.99 12.95
CA ILE A 982 -35.24 -8.28 12.00
C ILE A 982 -35.97 -9.58 12.38
N ASP A 983 -37.28 -9.57 12.20
CA ASP A 983 -38.19 -10.68 12.39
C ASP A 983 -38.19 -11.57 11.13
N PRO A 984 -37.66 -12.81 11.19
CA PRO A 984 -37.57 -13.68 10.01
C PRO A 984 -38.94 -14.13 9.50
N ASP A 985 -39.95 -14.24 10.36
CA ASP A 985 -41.29 -14.67 9.97
C ASP A 985 -42.04 -13.54 9.24
N ARG A 986 -41.89 -12.29 9.69
CA ARG A 986 -42.40 -11.13 8.95
C ARG A 986 -41.65 -10.88 7.65
N MET A 987 -40.33 -11.06 7.65
CA MET A 987 -39.53 -10.97 6.43
C MET A 987 -39.99 -12.02 5.40
N MET A 988 -40.24 -13.26 5.86
CA MET A 988 -40.73 -14.33 5.01
C MET A 988 -42.15 -14.06 4.49
N GLN A 989 -43.05 -13.54 5.33
CA GLN A 989 -44.41 -13.16 4.90
C GLN A 989 -44.38 -12.12 3.78
N LYS A 990 -43.52 -11.10 3.88
CA LYS A 990 -43.37 -10.09 2.81
C LYS A 990 -42.70 -10.66 1.56
N LEU A 991 -41.68 -11.50 1.72
CA LEU A 991 -41.02 -12.16 0.59
C LEU A 991 -42.00 -13.05 -0.19
N MET A 992 -42.85 -13.81 0.51
CA MET A 992 -43.86 -14.66 -0.09
C MET A 992 -44.98 -13.86 -0.78
N ALA A 993 -45.30 -12.67 -0.27
CA ALA A 993 -46.28 -11.78 -0.89
C ALA A 993 -45.79 -11.18 -2.23
N SER A 994 -44.47 -11.06 -2.45
CA SER A 994 -43.89 -10.60 -3.73
C SER A 994 -43.46 -11.73 -4.67
N VAL A 995 -43.78 -12.99 -4.36
CA VAL A 995 -43.49 -14.13 -5.27
C VAL A 995 -44.35 -14.02 -6.53
N GLY A 996 -43.70 -13.97 -7.68
CA GLY A 996 -44.34 -13.81 -8.99
C GLY A 996 -44.34 -12.37 -9.53
N GLU A 997 -43.91 -11.39 -8.73
CA GLU A 997 -43.59 -10.04 -9.21
C GLU A 997 -42.14 -9.99 -9.74
N TYR A 998 -41.89 -9.18 -10.76
CA TYR A 998 -40.58 -9.02 -11.39
C TYR A 998 -40.24 -7.53 -11.62
N GLU A 999 -38.94 -7.20 -11.61
CA GLU A 999 -38.47 -5.89 -12.07
C GLU A 999 -38.61 -5.76 -13.61
N GLU A 1000 -38.29 -4.59 -14.17
CA GLU A 1000 -38.57 -4.28 -15.59
C GLU A 1000 -37.86 -5.20 -16.61
N ASP A 1001 -36.85 -5.96 -16.18
CA ASP A 1001 -36.19 -6.97 -17.01
C ASP A 1001 -37.01 -8.26 -17.21
N GLY A 1002 -38.10 -8.44 -16.44
CA GLY A 1002 -38.97 -9.62 -16.50
C GLY A 1002 -38.33 -10.93 -16.02
N VAL A 1003 -37.14 -10.86 -15.41
CA VAL A 1003 -36.33 -12.04 -15.02
C VAL A 1003 -35.88 -11.94 -13.57
N THR A 1004 -35.47 -10.76 -13.10
CA THR A 1004 -35.15 -10.49 -11.71
C THR A 1004 -36.46 -10.34 -10.92
N PRO A 1005 -36.82 -11.27 -10.01
CA PRO A 1005 -38.09 -11.15 -9.31
C PRO A 1005 -38.02 -10.01 -8.28
N ALA A 1006 -39.12 -9.31 -8.03
CA ALA A 1006 -39.12 -8.01 -7.36
C ALA A 1006 -38.58 -8.08 -5.91
N PRO A 1007 -37.90 -7.01 -5.43
CA PRO A 1007 -37.54 -6.86 -4.02
C PRO A 1007 -38.76 -6.42 -3.19
N ILE A 1008 -38.68 -6.59 -1.87
CA ILE A 1008 -39.70 -6.05 -0.96
C ILE A 1008 -39.53 -4.53 -0.94
N ARG A 1009 -40.58 -3.79 -1.33
CA ARG A 1009 -40.60 -2.32 -1.34
C ARG A 1009 -41.76 -1.82 -0.52
N ILE A 1010 -41.50 -0.84 0.35
CA ILE A 1010 -42.50 -0.20 1.20
C ILE A 1010 -42.59 1.27 0.77
N PHE A 1011 -43.79 1.72 0.39
CA PHE A 1011 -44.05 3.05 -0.14
C PHE A 1011 -44.88 3.90 0.83
N ASP A 1012 -44.65 5.21 0.86
CA ASP A 1012 -45.54 6.14 1.56
C ASP A 1012 -46.82 6.45 0.76
N SER A 1013 -47.73 7.22 1.37
CA SER A 1013 -48.99 7.66 0.74
C SER A 1013 -48.80 8.57 -0.48
N LYS A 1014 -47.58 9.06 -0.74
CA LYS A 1014 -47.19 9.83 -1.92
C LYS A 1014 -46.47 8.97 -2.97
N LYS A 1015 -46.41 7.65 -2.79
CA LYS A 1015 -45.68 6.67 -3.62
C LYS A 1015 -44.16 6.85 -3.62
N ARG A 1016 -43.58 7.46 -2.58
CA ARG A 1016 -42.13 7.51 -2.38
C ARG A 1016 -41.66 6.21 -1.74
N GLU A 1017 -40.58 5.63 -2.26
CA GLU A 1017 -40.00 4.38 -1.74
C GLU A 1017 -39.25 4.67 -0.43
N MET A 1018 -39.78 4.19 0.69
CA MET A 1018 -39.24 4.49 2.03
C MET A 1018 -38.29 3.40 2.54
N CYS A 1019 -38.57 2.13 2.22
CA CYS A 1019 -37.72 1.01 2.61
C CYS A 1019 -37.72 -0.06 1.50
N THR A 1020 -36.54 -0.60 1.20
CA THR A 1020 -36.32 -1.62 0.17
C THR A 1020 -35.40 -2.70 0.70
N ILE A 1021 -35.79 -3.96 0.47
CA ILE A 1021 -35.09 -5.14 0.96
C ILE A 1021 -34.84 -6.09 -0.20
N ARG A 1022 -33.56 -6.28 -0.53
CA ARG A 1022 -33.11 -7.09 -1.66
C ARG A 1022 -32.41 -8.34 -1.13
N MET A 1023 -33.08 -9.50 -1.21
CA MET A 1023 -32.45 -10.79 -0.90
C MET A 1023 -31.34 -11.09 -1.90
N ASP A 1024 -30.17 -11.52 -1.42
CA ASP A 1024 -29.07 -11.93 -2.30
C ASP A 1024 -29.49 -13.17 -3.13
N PRO A 1025 -28.93 -13.39 -4.35
CA PRO A 1025 -29.37 -14.48 -5.23
C PRO A 1025 -29.30 -15.87 -4.57
N THR A 1026 -28.25 -16.13 -3.80
CA THR A 1026 -28.03 -17.39 -3.05
C THR A 1026 -29.04 -17.54 -1.91
N THR A 1027 -29.22 -16.51 -1.08
CA THR A 1027 -30.27 -16.41 -0.06
C THR A 1027 -31.65 -16.68 -0.65
N ARG A 1028 -31.98 -16.04 -1.77
CA ARG A 1028 -33.27 -16.21 -2.44
C ARG A 1028 -33.48 -17.64 -2.93
N ALA A 1029 -32.45 -18.26 -3.52
CA ALA A 1029 -32.54 -19.65 -3.96
C ALA A 1029 -32.77 -20.61 -2.78
N ARG A 1030 -32.03 -20.43 -1.69
CA ARG A 1030 -32.20 -21.18 -0.43
C ARG A 1030 -33.59 -21.02 0.19
N LEU A 1031 -34.25 -19.87 0.00
CA LEU A 1031 -35.58 -19.57 0.56
C LEU A 1031 -36.76 -19.95 -0.34
N LEU A 1032 -36.61 -19.90 -1.67
CA LEU A 1032 -37.71 -20.08 -2.63
C LEU A 1032 -37.68 -21.40 -3.40
N TYR A 1033 -36.53 -22.05 -3.56
CA TYR A 1033 -36.37 -23.24 -4.42
C TYR A 1033 -35.99 -24.52 -3.69
N ASN A 1034 -35.78 -24.45 -2.37
CA ASN A 1034 -35.39 -25.61 -1.56
C ASN A 1034 -36.58 -26.58 -1.40
N GLY A 1035 -36.59 -27.62 -2.23
CA GLY A 1035 -37.70 -28.59 -2.38
C GLY A 1035 -38.24 -28.77 -3.79
N ALA A 1036 -37.79 -27.98 -4.78
CA ALA A 1036 -38.16 -28.16 -6.19
C ALA A 1036 -37.19 -29.13 -6.92
N PRO A 1037 -37.67 -30.03 -7.80
CA PRO A 1037 -36.83 -31.05 -8.47
C PRO A 1037 -35.82 -30.48 -9.49
N ASN A 1038 -35.77 -29.16 -9.69
CA ASN A 1038 -34.81 -28.49 -10.57
C ASN A 1038 -33.71 -27.74 -9.78
N ALA A 1039 -33.60 -27.92 -8.46
CA ALA A 1039 -32.63 -27.21 -7.64
C ALA A 1039 -31.18 -27.48 -8.08
N GLU A 1040 -30.84 -28.73 -8.43
CA GLU A 1040 -29.48 -29.15 -8.84
C GLU A 1040 -28.95 -28.33 -10.03
N ALA A 1041 -29.79 -28.02 -11.02
CA ALA A 1041 -29.40 -27.25 -12.21
C ALA A 1041 -29.04 -25.78 -11.93
N TYR A 1042 -29.37 -25.24 -10.74
CA TYR A 1042 -28.95 -23.90 -10.32
C TYR A 1042 -27.58 -23.90 -9.61
N PHE A 1043 -27.12 -25.06 -9.13
CA PHE A 1043 -25.85 -25.22 -8.39
C PHE A 1043 -24.72 -25.80 -9.25
N GLU A 1044 -25.01 -26.53 -10.34
CA GLU A 1044 -23.97 -27.08 -11.25
C GLU A 1044 -23.18 -26.03 -12.06
N GLY A 1045 -23.56 -24.75 -12.01
CA GLY A 1045 -22.98 -23.66 -12.81
C GLY A 1045 -21.92 -22.79 -12.11
N GLN A 1046 -21.69 -22.99 -10.80
CA GLN A 1046 -20.66 -22.30 -10.03
C GLN A 1046 -19.82 -23.33 -9.27
N GLY A 1047 -18.52 -23.06 -9.11
CA GLY A 1047 -17.57 -24.03 -8.54
C GLY A 1047 -17.89 -24.39 -7.09
N ASN A 1048 -17.43 -25.58 -6.67
CA ASN A 1048 -17.49 -26.03 -5.28
C ASN A 1048 -16.46 -25.30 -4.39
N ASP A 1049 -16.56 -23.97 -4.32
CA ASP A 1049 -15.86 -23.16 -3.32
C ASP A 1049 -16.77 -23.05 -2.09
N ASN A 1050 -16.60 -23.99 -1.14
CA ASN A 1050 -17.40 -24.09 0.10
C ASN A 1050 -17.13 -22.95 1.12
N ASP A 1051 -16.42 -21.89 0.72
CA ASP A 1051 -15.96 -20.82 1.61
C ASP A 1051 -16.82 -19.53 1.55
N ASP A 1052 -17.77 -19.42 0.61
CA ASP A 1052 -18.68 -18.25 0.47
C ASP A 1052 -20.10 -18.51 1.03
N GLU A 1053 -20.25 -19.54 1.86
CA GLU A 1053 -21.51 -19.82 2.57
C GLU A 1053 -21.66 -18.95 3.83
N GLY A 1054 -22.15 -17.72 3.65
CA GLY A 1054 -22.53 -16.84 4.75
C GLY A 1054 -23.43 -17.53 5.78
N TYR A 1055 -23.12 -17.34 7.08
CA TYR A 1055 -23.68 -18.14 8.17
C TYR A 1055 -25.16 -17.84 8.45
N GLY A 1056 -25.55 -16.58 8.28
CA GLY A 1056 -26.93 -16.11 8.14
C GLY A 1056 -27.29 -15.81 6.69
N LEU A 1057 -28.58 -15.66 6.41
CA LEU A 1057 -29.09 -15.44 5.06
C LEU A 1057 -28.98 -13.96 4.67
N ARG A 1058 -27.95 -13.62 3.90
CA ARG A 1058 -27.62 -12.24 3.49
C ARG A 1058 -28.69 -11.54 2.63
N TYR A 1059 -28.94 -10.27 2.89
CA TYR A 1059 -29.78 -9.38 2.10
C TYR A 1059 -29.28 -7.92 2.21
N LYS A 1060 -29.54 -7.08 1.21
CA LYS A 1060 -29.30 -5.62 1.32
C LYS A 1060 -30.54 -4.90 1.85
N PHE A 1061 -30.36 -4.09 2.89
CA PHE A 1061 -31.40 -3.25 3.50
C PHE A 1061 -31.16 -1.77 3.20
N THR A 1062 -32.13 -1.12 2.56
CA THR A 1062 -32.11 0.32 2.27
C THR A 1062 -33.30 0.99 2.96
N LEU A 1063 -33.04 2.09 3.67
CA LEU A 1063 -34.04 2.89 4.38
C LEU A 1063 -33.81 4.38 4.06
N ARG A 1064 -34.83 5.10 3.59
CA ARG A 1064 -34.72 6.51 3.15
C ARG A 1064 -35.44 7.46 4.11
N ASP A 1065 -34.82 8.61 4.39
CA ASP A 1065 -35.35 9.66 5.27
C ASP A 1065 -35.83 10.91 4.49
N GLY A 1066 -35.45 10.99 3.21
CA GLY A 1066 -35.86 12.00 2.22
C GLY A 1066 -35.85 11.41 0.81
N GLU A 1067 -36.11 12.23 -0.22
CA GLU A 1067 -36.00 11.76 -1.62
C GLU A 1067 -34.56 11.32 -1.95
N ASP A 1068 -33.59 12.01 -1.33
CA ASP A 1068 -32.16 11.85 -1.56
C ASP A 1068 -31.40 11.25 -0.36
N GLU A 1069 -31.96 11.34 0.86
CA GLU A 1069 -31.26 10.95 2.09
C GLU A 1069 -31.51 9.48 2.45
N GLN A 1070 -30.42 8.71 2.62
CA GLN A 1070 -30.45 7.32 3.09
C GLN A 1070 -30.10 7.26 4.58
N ALA A 1071 -30.98 6.71 5.39
CA ALA A 1071 -30.76 6.43 6.81
C ALA A 1071 -29.97 5.12 7.05
N VAL A 1072 -30.15 4.13 6.17
CA VAL A 1072 -29.38 2.87 6.12
C VAL A 1072 -29.27 2.46 4.63
N ASP A 1073 -28.11 1.97 4.20
CA ASP A 1073 -27.95 1.28 2.91
C ASP A 1073 -26.85 0.21 2.99
N LEU A 1074 -27.09 -0.82 3.81
CA LEU A 1074 -26.08 -1.81 4.20
C LEU A 1074 -26.53 -3.26 3.93
N PRO A 1075 -25.58 -4.19 3.75
CA PRO A 1075 -25.87 -5.62 3.79
C PRO A 1075 -26.10 -6.10 5.24
N GLU A 1076 -27.19 -6.82 5.45
CA GLU A 1076 -27.62 -7.40 6.73
C GLU A 1076 -27.86 -8.91 6.57
N TYR A 1077 -28.04 -9.64 7.68
CA TYR A 1077 -28.17 -11.11 7.66
C TYR A 1077 -29.43 -11.58 8.41
N LEU A 1078 -30.25 -12.38 7.73
CA LEU A 1078 -31.49 -12.91 8.27
C LEU A 1078 -31.19 -14.23 8.97
N ILE A 1079 -31.56 -14.34 10.23
CA ILE A 1079 -31.24 -15.49 11.08
C ILE A 1079 -32.51 -16.36 11.18
N PRO A 1080 -32.53 -17.59 10.66
CA PRO A 1080 -33.65 -18.50 10.88
C PRO A 1080 -33.87 -18.77 12.37
N ASN A 1081 -35.14 -18.82 12.80
CA ASN A 1081 -35.50 -19.08 14.20
C ASN A 1081 -34.90 -20.39 14.75
N SER A 1082 -34.76 -21.42 13.91
CA SER A 1082 -34.09 -22.69 14.23
C SER A 1082 -32.61 -22.50 14.56
N LEU A 1083 -31.85 -21.84 13.68
CA LEU A 1083 -30.42 -21.56 13.85
C LEU A 1083 -30.17 -20.68 15.08
N LEU A 1084 -31.00 -19.64 15.28
CA LEU A 1084 -30.92 -18.78 16.45
C LEU A 1084 -31.13 -19.60 17.74
N HIS A 1085 -32.18 -20.43 17.80
CA HIS A 1085 -32.47 -21.28 18.95
C HIS A 1085 -31.33 -22.29 19.23
N GLU A 1086 -30.77 -22.92 18.20
CA GLU A 1086 -29.63 -23.82 18.31
C GLU A 1086 -28.41 -23.14 18.93
N LEU A 1087 -28.00 -21.99 18.39
CA LEU A 1087 -26.85 -21.22 18.86
C LEU A 1087 -27.00 -20.76 20.32
N ILE A 1088 -28.20 -20.32 20.70
CA ILE A 1088 -28.55 -19.93 22.07
C ILE A 1088 -28.35 -21.10 23.03
N VAL A 1089 -28.92 -22.27 22.70
CA VAL A 1089 -28.82 -23.48 23.53
C VAL A 1089 -27.37 -23.97 23.64
N GLN A 1090 -26.65 -24.04 22.52
CA GLN A 1090 -25.24 -24.46 22.49
C GLN A 1090 -24.33 -23.56 23.34
N ASN A 1091 -24.64 -22.26 23.43
CA ASN A 1091 -23.86 -21.30 24.21
C ASN A 1091 -24.36 -21.12 25.66
N GLY A 1092 -25.29 -21.95 26.12
CA GLY A 1092 -25.77 -21.95 27.50
C GLY A 1092 -26.72 -20.81 27.82
N PHE A 1093 -27.56 -20.40 26.87
CA PHE A 1093 -28.61 -19.40 27.06
C PHE A 1093 -30.02 -20.02 26.92
N GLN A 1094 -31.00 -19.36 27.52
CA GLN A 1094 -32.43 -19.65 27.38
C GLN A 1094 -33.14 -18.41 26.83
N LEU A 1095 -34.00 -18.59 25.84
CA LEU A 1095 -34.86 -17.53 25.33
C LEU A 1095 -35.98 -17.20 26.35
N GLU A 1096 -36.02 -15.97 26.85
CA GLU A 1096 -37.08 -15.45 27.75
C GLU A 1096 -38.16 -14.64 27.03
N LEU A 1097 -37.84 -14.04 25.87
CA LEU A 1097 -38.74 -13.17 25.11
C LEU A 1097 -38.32 -13.18 23.64
N GLN A 1098 -39.26 -13.51 22.75
CA GLN A 1098 -39.15 -13.27 21.31
C GLN A 1098 -40.50 -12.77 20.81
N GLU A 1099 -40.58 -11.49 20.46
CA GLU A 1099 -41.85 -10.87 20.05
C GLU A 1099 -41.65 -9.84 18.95
N ASN A 1100 -42.48 -9.90 17.92
CA ASN A 1100 -42.57 -8.85 16.91
C ASN A 1100 -42.88 -7.48 17.56
N PHE A 1101 -42.32 -6.41 17.01
CA PHE A 1101 -42.52 -5.04 17.49
C PHE A 1101 -44.01 -4.65 17.57
N GLN A 1102 -44.85 -5.10 16.63
CA GLN A 1102 -46.29 -4.85 16.68
C GLN A 1102 -46.91 -5.40 17.98
N SER A 1103 -46.76 -6.71 18.23
CA SER A 1103 -47.29 -7.39 19.41
C SER A 1103 -46.72 -6.84 20.72
N PHE A 1104 -45.43 -6.46 20.71
CA PHE A 1104 -44.77 -5.83 21.84
C PHE A 1104 -45.38 -4.44 22.14
N VAL A 1105 -45.55 -3.58 21.12
CA VAL A 1105 -46.16 -2.26 21.31
C VAL A 1105 -47.62 -2.37 21.73
N GLU A 1106 -48.41 -3.25 21.10
CA GLU A 1106 -49.82 -3.49 21.44
C GLU A 1106 -49.99 -3.89 22.91
N ARG A 1107 -49.10 -4.73 23.45
CA ARG A 1107 -49.12 -5.15 24.85
C ARG A 1107 -48.62 -4.06 25.80
N TYR A 1108 -47.41 -3.54 25.57
CA TYR A 1108 -46.76 -2.64 26.53
C TYR A 1108 -47.34 -1.22 26.50
N SER A 1109 -48.01 -0.79 25.42
CA SER A 1109 -48.74 0.48 25.36
C SER A 1109 -49.96 0.56 26.28
N GLN A 1110 -50.51 -0.58 26.71
CA GLN A 1110 -51.63 -0.61 27.68
C GLN A 1110 -51.17 -0.30 29.11
N LEU A 1111 -49.89 -0.50 29.43
CA LEU A 1111 -49.35 -0.27 30.77
C LEU A 1111 -49.15 1.24 31.00
N PRO A 1112 -49.76 1.84 32.06
CA PRO A 1112 -49.76 3.30 32.24
C PRO A 1112 -48.37 3.95 32.20
N ARG A 1113 -47.36 3.31 32.80
CA ARG A 1113 -45.96 3.78 32.86
C ARG A 1113 -45.26 3.89 31.50
N HIS A 1114 -45.73 3.15 30.51
CA HIS A 1114 -45.17 3.11 29.15
C HIS A 1114 -46.06 3.85 28.16
N ARG A 1115 -47.38 3.86 28.37
CA ARG A 1115 -48.32 4.74 27.67
C ARG A 1115 -47.94 6.21 27.84
N GLU A 1116 -47.65 6.63 29.07
CA GLU A 1116 -47.16 7.98 29.34
C GLU A 1116 -45.81 8.25 28.64
N LEU A 1117 -44.98 7.22 28.47
CA LEU A 1117 -43.71 7.31 27.75
C LEU A 1117 -43.91 7.48 26.23
N LEU A 1118 -44.91 6.83 25.61
CA LEU A 1118 -45.25 7.04 24.19
C LEU A 1118 -45.52 8.51 23.90
N HIS A 1119 -46.36 9.14 24.73
CA HIS A 1119 -46.70 10.56 24.61
C HIS A 1119 -45.48 11.46 24.88
N LYS A 1120 -44.70 11.20 25.94
CA LYS A 1120 -43.48 11.96 26.27
C LYS A 1120 -42.35 11.84 25.24
N MET A 1121 -42.40 10.83 24.38
CA MET A 1121 -41.40 10.59 23.33
C MET A 1121 -41.91 10.95 21.93
N HIS A 1122 -43.11 11.54 21.80
CA HIS A 1122 -43.72 11.96 20.53
C HIS A 1122 -43.81 10.83 19.49
N VAL A 1123 -44.05 9.60 19.97
CA VAL A 1123 -44.11 8.39 19.14
C VAL A 1123 -45.30 8.38 18.18
N LEU A 1124 -46.37 9.09 18.54
CA LEU A 1124 -47.61 9.17 17.76
C LEU A 1124 -47.73 10.58 17.14
N ASN A 1125 -48.27 10.64 15.94
CA ASN A 1125 -48.61 11.88 15.24
C ASN A 1125 -49.79 12.62 15.92
N TYR A 1126 -50.19 13.76 15.37
CA TYR A 1126 -51.31 14.57 15.91
C TYR A 1126 -52.68 13.86 15.90
N ASN A 1127 -52.85 12.80 15.10
CA ASN A 1127 -54.03 11.94 15.09
C ASN A 1127 -53.93 10.75 16.06
N GLY A 1128 -52.82 10.64 16.82
CA GLY A 1128 -52.61 9.55 17.77
C GLY A 1128 -52.20 8.22 17.14
N THR A 1129 -51.67 8.21 15.92
CA THR A 1129 -51.21 7.01 15.20
C THR A 1129 -49.77 7.17 14.69
N LEU A 1130 -49.15 6.10 14.17
CA LEU A 1130 -48.07 6.24 13.18
C LEU A 1130 -48.70 6.24 11.79
N SER A 1131 -47.96 6.68 10.77
CA SER A 1131 -48.37 6.43 9.39
C SER A 1131 -48.28 4.94 9.06
N ASP A 1132 -49.09 4.47 8.10
CA ASP A 1132 -49.12 3.06 7.70
C ASP A 1132 -47.73 2.56 7.25
N VAL A 1133 -46.98 3.40 6.52
CA VAL A 1133 -45.61 3.13 6.06
C VAL A 1133 -44.61 3.00 7.20
N GLU A 1134 -44.66 3.88 8.21
CA GLU A 1134 -43.77 3.77 9.38
C GLU A 1134 -44.12 2.54 10.22
N TRP A 1135 -45.41 2.21 10.36
CA TRP A 1135 -45.85 0.98 11.00
C TRP A 1135 -45.37 -0.26 10.26
N GLU A 1136 -45.45 -0.26 8.94
CA GLU A 1136 -45.01 -1.36 8.09
C GLU A 1136 -43.51 -1.63 8.25
N ILE A 1137 -42.68 -0.58 8.31
CA ILE A 1137 -41.23 -0.68 8.56
C ILE A 1137 -40.94 -1.13 10.02
N VAL A 1138 -41.60 -0.55 11.02
CA VAL A 1138 -41.46 -0.95 12.44
C VAL A 1138 -41.80 -2.44 12.61
N SER A 1139 -42.81 -2.94 11.89
CA SER A 1139 -43.26 -4.33 11.97
C SER A 1139 -42.25 -5.37 11.45
N LEU A 1140 -41.19 -4.93 10.76
CA LEU A 1140 -40.11 -5.82 10.30
C LEU A 1140 -39.19 -6.32 11.42
N TYR A 1141 -39.25 -5.72 12.61
CA TYR A 1141 -38.33 -6.00 13.70
C TYR A 1141 -38.99 -6.74 14.88
N GLN A 1142 -38.18 -7.45 15.65
CA GLN A 1142 -38.55 -8.17 16.87
C GLN A 1142 -37.64 -7.79 18.05
N VAL A 1143 -38.21 -7.87 19.26
CA VAL A 1143 -37.45 -7.83 20.52
C VAL A 1143 -37.02 -9.25 20.92
N LEU A 1144 -35.82 -9.35 21.45
CA LEU A 1144 -35.23 -10.58 21.95
C LEU A 1144 -34.70 -10.36 23.37
N ALA A 1145 -34.92 -11.32 24.27
CA ALA A 1145 -34.25 -11.38 25.56
C ALA A 1145 -33.89 -12.82 25.91
N PHE A 1146 -32.69 -13.00 26.45
CA PHE A 1146 -32.10 -14.28 26.80
C PHE A 1146 -31.53 -14.25 28.20
N ARG A 1147 -31.59 -15.38 28.90
CA ARG A 1147 -30.98 -15.59 30.21
C ARG A 1147 -29.83 -16.57 30.07
N LYS A 1148 -28.66 -16.25 30.63
CA LYS A 1148 -27.56 -17.22 30.72
C LYS A 1148 -27.88 -18.28 31.79
N LEU A 1149 -27.73 -19.54 31.44
CA LEU A 1149 -27.89 -20.70 32.32
C LEU A 1149 -26.60 -20.95 33.13
N ASN A 1150 -26.67 -21.91 34.07
CA ASN A 1150 -25.55 -22.34 34.92
C ASN A 1150 -24.57 -23.26 34.18
#